data_AF-L1PD14-F1
#
_entry.id   AF-L1PD14-F1
#
_cell.length_a   1.000
_cell.length_b   1.000
_cell.length_c   1.000
_cell.angle_alpha   90.00
_cell.angle_beta   90.00
_cell.angle_gamma   90.00
#
_symmetry.space_group_name_H-M   'P 1'
#
loop_
_entity.id
_entity.type
_entity.pdbx_description
1 polymer ?
#
loop_
_entity_poly.entity_id
_entity_poly.type
_entity_poly.pdbx_seq_one_letter_code
_entity_poly.pdbx_strand_id
1 'polypeptide(L)'
;MDKAAFARALQTSETSRGAAIVAIPDAEGKLIKYYITPTQVLSEAVARKFPSIKTFVGKGVDDATQHIRFTWSDDYGLDAIMQKNLHYSFVETEDKEGIHYRVYKYENTEKPLVDCKTLDVPALVAESQALQRATFSSANVHRTFRIAIACTYSFTTYFNGKAAAFAQIVNILNKVNEVYGQQLSIAFQLVSDDSIVFDNKNTDPFKDIEYKYWEYRSDVLQQVLNDKIGSASYDIGHLFHNGNDGGNAGCIGCVCESGEKGQAFSSYPFGRRGILNSAFAIDVVAHEIGHQMGARHTFSYRRELGSGSQMEPGSGTTIMSYAGVSRDYDVQQHADPYLHHRTVYDITNNLQRKSCATENSTGNTPPEIPNLKSYTIPYSTAYLLEGTATDADGDALLYTWEESDNYTESGNYNFSPTMRSGATARSMKPSAQSYRYIPRLERIVAGTLTQQNPRKGDAWETVLNIGRTLHWTFMVIDRPLASNQTGNTVYKTIEVVVSADAGPFKVTSHNQNSTWIVGQKVKIEWDVANTDKAPVSVNKVKILFSTDNGATFSHTLATGLPNNGKAEVTIPANLKTTQGRFMIKAEENIFLAVNAGTITIKEDEDTDGDGIMSSVDNCPFVANPDQKDSDGDGIGDACDDDIDGDGILNAFDNCPTVSNTTQQDLDNDGIGDACDNDIDGDGIPNTQDNCPLIYNPDQADLDSDGIGDACDDDIDGDGIPNKEDPQVDYVLISNAFTPNGDGINDTYTIAHAEKYPNNTLYVYNNLGQLVYEARGYKNQWDGKMSNGTLVARGSYIAIFSIDGSDEKQTKYWIYINY
;
A
#
# COMPACT_ATOMS: atom_id res chain seq x y z
N MET A 1 4.74 -19.57 -44.36
CA MET A 1 3.86 -20.72 -44.06
C MET A 1 3.74 -21.60 -45.30
N ASP A 2 3.76 -22.94 -45.19
CA ASP A 2 3.45 -23.84 -46.32
C ASP A 2 1.93 -23.88 -46.54
N LYS A 3 1.44 -23.10 -47.52
CA LYS A 3 0.01 -22.98 -47.83
C LYS A 3 -0.64 -24.32 -48.17
N ALA A 4 0.07 -25.18 -48.91
CA ALA A 4 -0.49 -26.45 -49.36
C ALA A 4 -0.59 -27.44 -48.20
N ALA A 5 0.39 -27.47 -47.30
CA ALA A 5 0.32 -28.28 -46.09
C ALA A 5 -0.79 -27.80 -45.14
N PHE A 6 -0.93 -26.49 -44.94
CA PHE A 6 -1.97 -25.93 -44.09
C PHE A 6 -3.37 -26.19 -44.66
N ALA A 7 -3.61 -25.93 -45.95
CA ALA A 7 -4.89 -26.22 -46.60
C ALA A 7 -5.28 -27.71 -46.52
N ARG A 8 -4.31 -28.63 -46.67
CA ARG A 8 -4.55 -30.08 -46.49
C ARG A 8 -4.97 -30.41 -45.06
N ALA A 9 -4.35 -29.80 -44.05
CA ALA A 9 -4.75 -30.00 -42.64
C ALA A 9 -6.18 -29.51 -42.38
N LEU A 10 -6.62 -28.44 -43.06
CA LEU A 10 -8.01 -27.97 -42.99
C LEU A 10 -8.99 -28.94 -43.68
N GLN A 11 -8.63 -29.54 -44.81
CA GLN A 11 -9.50 -30.52 -45.50
C GLN A 11 -9.74 -31.79 -44.68
N THR A 12 -8.78 -32.22 -43.87
CA THR A 12 -8.98 -33.35 -42.93
C THR A 12 -10.00 -33.07 -41.83
N SER A 13 -10.24 -31.78 -41.51
CA SER A 13 -11.28 -31.33 -40.56
C SER A 13 -12.70 -31.45 -41.11
N GLU A 14 -12.85 -31.33 -42.44
CA GLU A 14 -14.16 -31.39 -43.10
C GLU A 14 -14.62 -32.82 -43.41
N THR A 15 -13.68 -33.78 -43.41
CA THR A 15 -13.89 -35.14 -43.95
C THR A 15 -13.75 -36.27 -42.93
N SER A 16 -13.13 -36.02 -41.77
CA SER A 16 -12.90 -37.05 -40.73
C SER A 16 -13.88 -36.92 -39.55
N ARG A 17 -14.19 -38.04 -38.88
CA ARG A 17 -14.99 -38.06 -37.63
C ARG A 17 -14.20 -37.57 -36.39
N GLY A 18 -12.91 -37.21 -36.55
CA GLY A 18 -12.05 -36.76 -35.45
C GLY A 18 -11.84 -35.23 -35.47
N ALA A 19 -11.59 -34.63 -34.31
CA ALA A 19 -11.29 -33.21 -34.22
C ALA A 19 -9.94 -32.91 -34.89
N ALA A 20 -9.93 -32.05 -35.91
CA ALA A 20 -8.69 -31.64 -36.57
C ALA A 20 -7.92 -30.66 -35.69
N ILE A 21 -6.60 -30.78 -35.71
CA ILE A 21 -5.69 -29.94 -34.95
C ILE A 21 -4.84 -29.12 -35.91
N VAL A 22 -4.80 -27.81 -35.70
CA VAL A 22 -3.85 -26.91 -36.38
C VAL A 22 -2.97 -26.20 -35.36
N ALA A 23 -1.74 -25.89 -35.76
CA ALA A 23 -0.80 -25.13 -34.95
C ALA A 23 -0.59 -23.75 -35.57
N ILE A 24 -0.85 -22.69 -34.80
CA ILE A 24 -0.69 -21.29 -35.23
C ILE A 24 0.19 -20.57 -34.20
N PRO A 25 1.19 -19.79 -34.63
CA PRO A 25 2.04 -19.06 -33.69
C PRO A 25 1.27 -17.94 -32.99
N ASP A 26 1.52 -17.77 -31.70
CA ASP A 26 1.11 -16.58 -30.94
C ASP A 26 2.07 -15.39 -31.18
N ALA A 27 1.80 -14.26 -30.52
CA ALA A 27 2.59 -13.03 -30.68
C ALA A 27 4.02 -13.15 -30.11
N GLU A 28 4.30 -14.17 -29.31
CA GLU A 28 5.62 -14.54 -28.80
C GLU A 28 6.35 -15.54 -29.72
N GLY A 29 5.70 -15.97 -30.81
CA GLY A 29 6.25 -16.94 -31.77
C GLY A 29 6.12 -18.40 -31.32
N LYS A 30 5.40 -18.68 -30.23
CA LYS A 30 5.14 -20.04 -29.76
C LYS A 30 3.95 -20.62 -30.53
N LEU A 31 4.12 -21.83 -31.06
CA LEU A 31 3.04 -22.55 -31.73
C LEU A 31 1.99 -23.02 -30.72
N ILE A 32 0.76 -22.53 -30.87
CA ILE A 32 -0.40 -22.96 -30.10
C ILE A 32 -1.23 -23.93 -30.94
N LYS A 33 -1.58 -25.08 -30.35
CA LYS A 33 -2.40 -26.10 -30.98
C LYS A 33 -3.87 -25.86 -30.68
N TYR A 34 -4.71 -25.90 -31.70
CA TYR A 34 -6.15 -25.72 -31.58
C TYR A 34 -6.90 -26.91 -32.18
N TYR A 35 -7.87 -27.43 -31.44
CA TYR A 35 -8.97 -28.20 -32.03
C TYR A 35 -9.85 -27.24 -32.80
N ILE A 36 -10.06 -27.48 -34.10
CA ILE A 36 -10.82 -26.59 -34.97
C ILE A 36 -12.11 -27.21 -35.47
N THR A 37 -13.12 -26.37 -35.60
CA THR A 37 -14.44 -26.70 -36.14
C THR A 37 -14.83 -25.65 -37.18
N PRO A 38 -15.38 -26.05 -38.34
CA PRO A 38 -15.93 -25.10 -39.30
C PRO A 38 -17.01 -24.23 -38.65
N THR A 39 -17.03 -22.94 -38.97
CA THR A 39 -18.07 -21.99 -38.54
C THR A 39 -18.68 -21.32 -39.77
N GLN A 40 -19.95 -20.96 -39.69
CA GLN A 40 -20.72 -20.51 -40.85
C GLN A 40 -20.84 -18.98 -40.88
N VAL A 41 -19.80 -18.29 -41.37
CA VAL A 41 -19.85 -16.84 -41.63
C VAL A 41 -20.56 -16.54 -42.94
N LEU A 42 -20.38 -17.38 -43.96
CA LEU A 42 -21.08 -17.24 -45.24
C LEU A 42 -22.40 -18.01 -45.22
N SER A 43 -23.46 -17.43 -45.79
CA SER A 43 -24.68 -18.20 -46.08
C SER A 43 -24.36 -19.38 -47.00
N GLU A 44 -25.16 -20.45 -46.95
CA GLU A 44 -24.88 -21.65 -47.76
C GLU A 44 -24.74 -21.36 -49.26
N ALA A 45 -25.58 -20.48 -49.79
CA ALA A 45 -25.55 -20.09 -51.19
C ALA A 45 -24.22 -19.41 -51.56
N VAL A 46 -23.74 -18.51 -50.70
CA VAL A 46 -22.49 -17.78 -50.90
C VAL A 46 -21.29 -18.73 -50.70
N ALA A 47 -21.31 -19.58 -49.67
CA ALA A 47 -20.25 -20.58 -49.43
C ALA A 47 -20.05 -21.53 -50.62
N ARG A 48 -21.14 -21.98 -51.26
CA ARG A 48 -21.07 -22.82 -52.47
C ARG A 48 -20.46 -22.08 -53.68
N LYS A 49 -20.64 -20.76 -53.76
CA LYS A 49 -20.06 -19.92 -54.82
C LYS A 49 -18.56 -19.66 -54.60
N PHE A 50 -18.12 -19.60 -53.33
CA PHE A 50 -16.72 -19.34 -52.96
C PHE A 50 -16.12 -20.47 -52.08
N PRO A 51 -15.98 -21.70 -52.62
CA PRO A 51 -15.53 -22.85 -51.84
C PRO A 51 -14.06 -22.76 -51.37
N SER A 52 -13.28 -21.83 -51.93
CA SER A 52 -11.90 -21.55 -51.50
C SER A 52 -11.83 -20.77 -50.19
N ILE A 53 -12.92 -20.11 -49.77
CA ILE A 53 -12.99 -19.33 -48.54
C ILE A 53 -13.65 -20.15 -47.45
N LYS A 54 -12.91 -20.38 -46.36
CA LYS A 54 -13.32 -21.25 -45.25
C LYS A 54 -13.10 -20.55 -43.93
N THR A 55 -14.08 -20.66 -43.04
CA THR A 55 -14.06 -20.02 -41.72
C THR A 55 -14.12 -21.07 -40.62
N PHE A 56 -13.30 -20.88 -39.60
CA PHE A 56 -13.15 -21.81 -38.48
C PHE A 56 -13.18 -21.07 -37.15
N VAL A 57 -13.63 -21.80 -36.13
CA VAL A 57 -13.36 -21.50 -34.72
C VAL A 57 -12.50 -22.61 -34.13
N GLY A 58 -11.79 -22.34 -33.06
CA GLY A 58 -11.00 -23.36 -32.40
C GLY A 58 -10.70 -23.08 -30.94
N LYS A 59 -10.42 -24.17 -30.21
CA LYS A 59 -10.09 -24.19 -28.78
C LYS A 59 -8.69 -24.74 -28.57
N GLY A 60 -7.93 -24.14 -27.66
CA GLY A 60 -6.61 -24.61 -27.28
C GLY A 60 -6.63 -26.07 -26.82
N VAL A 61 -5.69 -26.87 -27.32
CA VAL A 61 -5.51 -28.27 -26.92
C VAL A 61 -4.95 -28.36 -25.50
N ASP A 62 -3.96 -27.52 -25.20
CA ASP A 62 -3.20 -27.56 -23.94
C ASP A 62 -3.78 -26.58 -22.89
N ASP A 63 -4.54 -25.57 -23.31
CA ASP A 63 -5.13 -24.54 -22.47
C ASP A 63 -6.54 -24.20 -22.98
N ALA A 64 -7.56 -24.58 -22.21
CA ALA A 64 -8.96 -24.39 -22.57
C ALA A 64 -9.39 -22.92 -22.63
N THR A 65 -8.61 -22.00 -22.05
CA THR A 65 -8.87 -20.55 -22.09
C THR A 65 -8.47 -19.89 -23.41
N GLN A 66 -7.71 -20.60 -24.24
CA GLN A 66 -7.30 -20.15 -25.57
C GLN A 66 -8.38 -20.46 -26.59
N HIS A 67 -8.75 -19.43 -27.36
CA HIS A 67 -9.69 -19.53 -28.47
C HIS A 67 -9.10 -18.86 -29.71
N ILE A 68 -9.55 -19.29 -30.87
CA ILE A 68 -9.20 -18.68 -32.15
C ILE A 68 -10.42 -18.64 -33.06
N ARG A 69 -10.60 -17.54 -33.78
CA ARG A 69 -11.35 -17.55 -35.04
C ARG A 69 -10.42 -17.20 -36.18
N PHE A 70 -10.54 -17.91 -37.28
CA PHE A 70 -9.75 -17.61 -38.45
C PHE A 70 -10.48 -17.91 -39.75
N THR A 71 -10.02 -17.25 -40.80
CA THR A 71 -10.43 -17.49 -42.16
C THR A 71 -9.23 -17.97 -42.96
N TRP A 72 -9.47 -18.93 -43.84
CA TRP A 72 -8.55 -19.39 -44.86
C TRP A 72 -9.11 -19.07 -46.24
N SER A 73 -8.30 -18.48 -47.11
CA SER A 73 -8.61 -18.33 -48.53
C SER A 73 -7.38 -18.66 -49.38
N ASP A 74 -7.57 -19.34 -50.51
CA ASP A 74 -6.47 -19.58 -51.45
C ASP A 74 -5.91 -18.26 -52.02
N ASP A 75 -6.80 -17.28 -52.24
CA ASP A 75 -6.49 -15.97 -52.82
C ASP A 75 -5.80 -14.99 -51.86
N TYR A 76 -5.90 -15.21 -50.54
CA TYR A 76 -5.36 -14.27 -49.54
C TYR A 76 -4.52 -14.91 -48.44
N GLY A 77 -4.80 -16.16 -48.07
CA GLY A 77 -4.12 -16.88 -46.99
C GLY A 77 -4.90 -16.89 -45.67
N LEU A 78 -4.15 -16.98 -44.57
CA LEU A 78 -4.67 -17.05 -43.20
C LEU A 78 -4.90 -15.65 -42.62
N ASP A 79 -6.06 -15.45 -41.99
CA ASP A 79 -6.31 -14.27 -41.17
C ASP A 79 -7.01 -14.72 -39.88
N ALA A 80 -6.49 -14.34 -38.72
CA ALA A 80 -6.97 -14.85 -37.44
C ALA A 80 -7.06 -13.79 -36.35
N ILE A 81 -8.04 -13.97 -35.47
CA ILE A 81 -8.11 -13.37 -34.14
C ILE A 81 -7.96 -14.50 -33.11
N MET A 82 -6.93 -14.38 -32.29
CA MET A 82 -6.61 -15.31 -31.21
C MET A 82 -6.86 -14.58 -29.90
N GLN A 83 -7.47 -15.25 -28.93
CA GLN A 83 -7.65 -14.69 -27.60
C GLN A 83 -7.33 -15.68 -26.49
N LYS A 84 -6.86 -15.12 -25.38
CA LYS A 84 -6.74 -15.82 -24.10
C LYS A 84 -7.28 -14.90 -23.02
N ASN A 85 -8.38 -15.28 -22.38
CA ASN A 85 -9.09 -14.44 -21.39
C ASN A 85 -9.36 -13.01 -21.90
N LEU A 86 -9.82 -12.87 -23.15
CA LEU A 86 -10.09 -11.59 -23.83
C LEU A 86 -8.86 -10.68 -24.00
N HIS A 87 -7.65 -11.22 -23.85
CA HIS A 87 -6.45 -10.62 -24.42
C HIS A 87 -6.30 -11.11 -25.85
N TYR A 88 -6.33 -10.16 -26.80
CA TYR A 88 -6.38 -10.46 -28.22
C TYR A 88 -5.02 -10.29 -28.91
N SER A 89 -4.74 -11.22 -29.80
CA SER A 89 -3.64 -11.16 -30.76
C SER A 89 -4.15 -11.50 -32.14
N PHE A 90 -3.46 -11.03 -33.17
CA PHE A 90 -3.92 -11.12 -34.54
C PHE A 90 -2.87 -11.76 -35.42
N VAL A 91 -3.34 -12.50 -36.43
CA VAL A 91 -2.52 -13.02 -37.52
C VAL A 91 -3.03 -12.40 -38.82
N GLU A 92 -2.15 -11.73 -39.55
CA GLU A 92 -2.48 -11.07 -40.81
C GLU A 92 -1.37 -11.29 -41.84
N THR A 93 -1.73 -11.36 -43.12
CA THR A 93 -0.73 -11.40 -44.19
C THR A 93 -0.06 -10.05 -44.38
N GLU A 94 1.26 -10.06 -44.58
CA GLU A 94 2.03 -8.85 -44.92
C GLU A 94 2.19 -8.66 -46.42
N ASP A 95 2.06 -9.74 -47.19
CA ASP A 95 2.18 -9.73 -48.64
C ASP A 95 0.88 -10.13 -49.33
N LYS A 96 0.80 -9.85 -50.64
CA LYS A 96 -0.39 -10.09 -51.45
C LYS A 96 -0.54 -11.56 -51.82
N GLU A 97 0.55 -12.32 -51.71
CA GLU A 97 0.64 -13.74 -52.06
C GLU A 97 0.23 -14.65 -50.88
N GLY A 98 0.08 -14.11 -49.67
CA GLY A 98 -0.31 -14.84 -48.46
C GLY A 98 0.80 -15.75 -47.91
N ILE A 99 2.08 -15.36 -48.02
CA ILE A 99 3.22 -16.23 -47.68
C ILE A 99 3.84 -15.86 -46.32
N HIS A 100 3.97 -14.55 -46.06
CA HIS A 100 4.51 -13.94 -44.86
C HIS A 100 3.37 -13.37 -44.02
N TYR A 101 3.45 -13.66 -42.72
CA TYR A 101 2.42 -13.29 -41.77
C TYR A 101 3.04 -12.49 -40.64
N ARG A 102 2.32 -11.47 -40.20
CA ARG A 102 2.57 -10.79 -38.95
C ARG A 102 1.70 -11.41 -37.88
N VAL A 103 2.29 -11.70 -36.72
CA VAL A 103 1.55 -12.02 -35.50
C VAL A 103 1.86 -10.95 -34.47
N TYR A 104 0.82 -10.34 -33.90
CA TYR A 104 1.02 -9.19 -33.01
C TYR A 104 -0.08 -9.10 -31.95
N LYS A 105 0.27 -8.48 -30.82
CA LYS A 105 -0.72 -8.03 -29.82
C LYS A 105 -1.31 -6.71 -30.25
N TYR A 106 -2.62 -6.57 -30.09
CA TYR A 106 -3.35 -5.38 -30.54
C TYR A 106 -2.84 -4.07 -29.92
N GLU A 107 -2.47 -4.12 -28.65
CA GLU A 107 -1.96 -2.97 -27.90
C GLU A 107 -0.59 -2.46 -28.40
N ASN A 108 0.12 -3.23 -29.22
CA ASN A 108 1.44 -2.87 -29.74
C ASN A 108 1.40 -2.20 -31.12
N THR A 109 0.22 -1.95 -31.69
CA THR A 109 0.10 -1.28 -33.01
C THR A 109 -0.16 0.21 -32.91
N GLU A 110 0.22 0.95 -33.95
CA GLU A 110 -0.15 2.35 -34.11
C GLU A 110 -1.53 2.49 -34.79
N LYS A 111 -2.40 3.37 -34.27
CA LYS A 111 -3.72 3.67 -34.85
C LYS A 111 -3.71 5.00 -35.63
N PRO A 112 -4.37 5.10 -36.80
CA PRO A 112 -4.76 6.39 -37.36
C PRO A 112 -5.86 7.05 -36.54
N LEU A 113 -5.87 8.39 -36.55
CA LEU A 113 -7.00 9.15 -36.01
C LEU A 113 -8.20 8.96 -36.96
N VAL A 114 -9.16 8.16 -36.51
CA VAL A 114 -10.37 7.80 -37.27
C VAL A 114 -11.57 8.23 -36.45
N ASP A 115 -12.28 9.25 -36.91
CA ASP A 115 -13.50 9.78 -36.27
C ASP A 115 -14.74 9.19 -36.96
N CYS A 116 -15.66 8.68 -36.14
CA CYS A 116 -16.92 8.09 -36.58
C CYS A 116 -18.07 9.10 -36.41
N LYS A 117 -19.17 8.90 -37.13
CA LYS A 117 -20.34 9.80 -37.10
C LYS A 117 -21.64 9.01 -37.12
N THR A 118 -22.73 9.63 -36.70
CA THR A 118 -24.08 9.08 -36.87
C THR A 118 -25.00 10.14 -37.47
N LEU A 119 -26.10 9.71 -38.10
CA LEU A 119 -27.23 10.60 -38.36
C LEU A 119 -27.92 10.86 -37.03
N ASP A 120 -28.00 12.11 -36.58
CA ASP A 120 -28.75 12.47 -35.38
C ASP A 120 -30.21 12.04 -35.56
N VAL A 121 -30.65 11.03 -34.80
CA VAL A 121 -32.06 10.63 -34.76
C VAL A 121 -32.67 11.13 -33.46
N PRO A 122 -33.47 12.22 -33.48
CA PRO A 122 -34.13 12.75 -32.29
C PRO A 122 -35.12 11.77 -31.64
N ALA A 123 -35.57 10.74 -32.37
CA ALA A 123 -36.71 9.91 -31.99
C ALA A 123 -36.45 8.90 -30.85
N LEU A 124 -35.20 8.62 -30.48
CA LEU A 124 -34.87 7.73 -29.35
C LEU A 124 -34.44 8.49 -28.08
N VAL A 125 -34.44 9.82 -28.10
CA VAL A 125 -34.04 10.68 -26.96
C VAL A 125 -35.06 10.60 -25.82
N ALA A 126 -36.33 10.29 -26.13
CA ALA A 126 -37.43 10.28 -25.15
C ALA A 126 -37.38 9.13 -24.13
N GLU A 127 -36.71 8.00 -24.42
CA GLU A 127 -36.57 6.88 -23.46
C GLU A 127 -35.32 7.00 -22.57
N SER A 128 -34.38 7.89 -22.87
CA SER A 128 -33.08 7.99 -22.15
C SER A 128 -33.16 8.69 -20.79
N GLN A 129 -34.31 9.26 -20.41
CA GLN A 129 -34.56 9.78 -19.06
C GLN A 129 -34.97 8.68 -18.07
N ALA A 130 -35.20 7.45 -18.52
CA ALA A 130 -35.63 6.34 -17.68
C ALA A 130 -34.41 5.65 -17.04
N LEU A 131 -34.40 5.67 -15.70
CA LEU A 131 -33.66 4.82 -14.75
C LEU A 131 -32.72 3.78 -15.41
N GLN A 132 -31.41 3.91 -15.14
CA GLN A 132 -30.46 2.82 -15.36
C GLN A 132 -31.04 1.55 -14.75
N ARG A 133 -31.21 0.50 -15.57
CA ARG A 133 -31.66 -0.77 -15.04
C ARG A 133 -30.58 -1.31 -14.13
N ALA A 134 -30.89 -1.43 -12.85
CA ALA A 134 -29.98 -1.98 -11.84
C ALA A 134 -29.66 -3.47 -12.06
N THR A 135 -30.36 -4.15 -12.97
CA THR A 135 -30.13 -5.57 -13.27
C THR A 135 -30.46 -5.88 -14.72
N PHE A 136 -29.67 -6.76 -15.32
CA PHE A 136 -29.88 -7.29 -16.66
C PHE A 136 -29.45 -8.75 -16.73
N SER A 137 -30.16 -9.51 -17.54
CA SER A 137 -29.76 -10.84 -17.97
C SER A 137 -30.02 -10.98 -19.47
N SER A 138 -29.03 -11.49 -20.18
CA SER A 138 -29.23 -12.03 -21.53
C SER A 138 -30.16 -13.24 -21.50
N ALA A 139 -30.73 -13.56 -22.66
CA ALA A 139 -31.51 -14.78 -22.86
C ALA A 139 -30.60 -15.90 -23.41
N ASN A 140 -30.93 -17.16 -23.12
CA ASN A 140 -30.30 -18.37 -23.68
C ASN A 140 -30.67 -18.52 -25.18
N VAL A 141 -30.22 -17.58 -26.00
CA VAL A 141 -30.54 -17.49 -27.42
C VAL A 141 -29.37 -16.94 -28.21
N HIS A 142 -28.95 -17.70 -29.22
CA HIS A 142 -28.05 -17.27 -30.28
C HIS A 142 -28.85 -16.59 -31.40
N ARG A 143 -28.51 -15.34 -31.71
CA ARG A 143 -29.15 -14.55 -32.77
C ARG A 143 -28.25 -14.44 -33.98
N THR A 144 -28.71 -14.95 -35.12
CA THR A 144 -28.03 -14.78 -36.41
C THR A 144 -28.73 -13.73 -37.25
N PHE A 145 -28.02 -12.66 -37.61
CA PHE A 145 -28.49 -11.62 -38.53
C PHE A 145 -27.85 -11.79 -39.90
N ARG A 146 -28.64 -11.67 -40.97
CA ARG A 146 -28.13 -11.67 -42.34
C ARG A 146 -27.54 -10.31 -42.67
N ILE A 147 -26.24 -10.25 -42.94
CA ILE A 147 -25.56 -9.01 -43.31
C ILE A 147 -25.22 -8.99 -44.80
N ALA A 148 -25.50 -7.88 -45.46
CA ALA A 148 -25.07 -7.61 -46.83
C ALA A 148 -24.00 -6.52 -46.83
N ILE A 149 -22.82 -6.82 -47.38
CA ILE A 149 -21.66 -5.92 -47.38
C ILE A 149 -21.24 -5.63 -48.82
N ALA A 150 -21.38 -4.37 -49.23
CA ALA A 150 -20.84 -3.86 -50.50
C ALA A 150 -19.43 -3.31 -50.32
N CYS A 151 -18.66 -3.20 -51.41
CA CYS A 151 -17.32 -2.60 -51.38
C CYS A 151 -17.08 -1.68 -52.57
N THR A 152 -16.45 -0.52 -52.33
CA THR A 152 -16.06 0.40 -53.40
C THR A 152 -14.93 -0.17 -54.27
N TYR A 153 -14.80 0.36 -55.49
CA TYR A 153 -13.67 0.04 -56.39
C TYR A 153 -12.33 0.34 -55.73
N SER A 154 -12.24 1.37 -54.88
CA SER A 154 -11.01 1.70 -54.15
C SER A 154 -10.62 0.65 -53.10
N PHE A 155 -11.60 0.03 -52.44
CA PHE A 155 -11.37 -1.08 -51.51
C PHE A 155 -10.92 -2.31 -52.29
N THR A 156 -11.64 -2.65 -53.36
CA THR A 156 -11.31 -3.79 -54.21
C THR A 156 -9.94 -3.69 -54.86
N THR A 157 -9.58 -2.48 -55.34
CA THR A 157 -8.26 -2.23 -55.94
C THR A 157 -7.15 -2.39 -54.91
N TYR A 158 -7.36 -1.96 -53.66
CA TYR A 158 -6.36 -2.09 -52.60
C TYR A 158 -6.02 -3.56 -52.32
N PHE A 159 -7.05 -4.41 -52.20
CA PHE A 159 -6.88 -5.84 -51.99
C PHE A 159 -6.63 -6.63 -53.28
N ASN A 160 -6.21 -5.98 -54.36
CA ASN A 160 -5.75 -6.62 -55.59
C ASN A 160 -6.82 -7.42 -56.36
N GLY A 161 -8.08 -6.97 -56.31
CA GLY A 161 -9.18 -7.51 -57.12
C GLY A 161 -10.30 -8.14 -56.29
N LYS A 162 -11.37 -8.57 -56.98
CA LYS A 162 -12.61 -9.01 -56.33
C LYS A 162 -12.44 -10.18 -55.37
N ALA A 163 -11.68 -11.20 -55.75
CA ALA A 163 -11.53 -12.43 -54.96
C ALA A 163 -10.90 -12.14 -53.58
N ALA A 164 -9.76 -11.46 -53.57
CA ALA A 164 -9.06 -11.10 -52.34
C ALA A 164 -9.82 -10.03 -51.52
N ALA A 165 -10.49 -9.08 -52.17
CA ALA A 165 -11.37 -8.13 -51.49
C ALA A 165 -12.55 -8.83 -50.80
N PHE A 166 -13.18 -9.79 -51.47
CA PHE A 166 -14.27 -10.58 -50.90
C PHE A 166 -13.79 -11.46 -49.74
N ALA A 167 -12.60 -12.06 -49.84
CA ALA A 167 -11.97 -12.75 -48.71
C ALA A 167 -11.78 -11.80 -47.50
N GLN A 168 -11.40 -10.54 -47.71
CA GLN A 168 -11.29 -9.57 -46.61
C GLN A 168 -12.62 -9.25 -45.95
N ILE A 169 -13.71 -9.15 -46.71
CA ILE A 169 -15.04 -8.96 -46.14
C ILE A 169 -15.35 -10.08 -45.14
N VAL A 170 -15.06 -11.32 -45.53
CA VAL A 170 -15.26 -12.49 -44.68
C VAL A 170 -14.34 -12.47 -43.46
N ASN A 171 -13.06 -12.13 -43.62
CA ASN A 171 -12.10 -12.01 -42.52
C ASN A 171 -12.55 -11.00 -41.46
N ILE A 172 -12.91 -9.79 -41.91
CA ILE A 172 -13.39 -8.69 -41.06
C ILE A 172 -14.65 -9.12 -40.31
N LEU A 173 -15.63 -9.69 -41.02
CA LEU A 173 -16.88 -10.13 -40.40
C LEU A 173 -16.66 -11.27 -39.39
N ASN A 174 -15.73 -12.18 -39.66
CA ASN A 174 -15.39 -13.26 -38.73
C ASN A 174 -14.78 -12.71 -37.43
N LYS A 175 -13.96 -11.64 -37.50
CA LYS A 175 -13.44 -10.92 -36.33
C LYS A 175 -14.55 -10.20 -35.55
N VAL A 176 -15.48 -9.55 -36.25
CA VAL A 176 -16.66 -8.92 -35.61
C VAL A 176 -17.50 -9.97 -34.89
N ASN A 177 -17.73 -11.14 -35.50
CA ASN A 177 -18.44 -12.25 -34.88
C ASN A 177 -17.74 -12.80 -33.64
N GLU A 178 -16.41 -12.66 -33.52
CA GLU A 178 -15.73 -12.97 -32.27
C GLU A 178 -16.20 -12.03 -31.17
N VAL A 179 -16.16 -10.71 -31.37
CA VAL A 179 -16.59 -9.76 -30.32
C VAL A 179 -18.07 -9.96 -29.94
N TYR A 180 -18.97 -9.91 -30.92
CA TYR A 180 -20.42 -9.93 -30.66
C TYR A 180 -20.90 -11.29 -30.13
N GLY A 181 -20.26 -12.38 -30.54
CA GLY A 181 -20.57 -13.70 -30.05
C GLY A 181 -20.23 -13.90 -28.58
N GLN A 182 -19.24 -13.18 -28.05
CA GLN A 182 -18.71 -13.44 -26.71
C GLN A 182 -19.54 -12.80 -25.59
N GLN A 183 -20.18 -11.65 -25.85
CA GLN A 183 -20.99 -10.95 -24.84
C GLN A 183 -22.49 -10.90 -25.14
N LEU A 184 -22.89 -10.93 -26.41
CA LEU A 184 -24.28 -10.70 -26.82
C LEU A 184 -24.98 -11.93 -27.39
N SER A 185 -24.26 -13.03 -27.61
CA SER A 185 -24.78 -14.15 -28.38
C SER A 185 -25.31 -13.78 -29.76
N ILE A 186 -24.61 -12.86 -30.43
CA ILE A 186 -24.94 -12.40 -31.78
C ILE A 186 -23.88 -12.86 -32.79
N ALA A 187 -24.35 -13.35 -33.94
CA ALA A 187 -23.53 -13.59 -35.12
C ALA A 187 -24.14 -12.94 -36.37
N PHE A 188 -23.27 -12.58 -37.30
CA PHE A 188 -23.60 -12.03 -38.60
C PHE A 188 -23.24 -13.03 -39.69
N GLN A 189 -24.21 -13.35 -40.52
CA GLN A 189 -24.05 -14.25 -41.67
C GLN A 189 -24.08 -13.45 -42.98
N LEU A 190 -22.99 -13.52 -43.75
CA LEU A 190 -22.86 -12.81 -45.03
C LEU A 190 -23.78 -13.42 -46.09
N VAL A 191 -24.69 -12.61 -46.61
CA VAL A 191 -25.64 -12.99 -47.67
C VAL A 191 -25.34 -12.37 -49.02
N SER A 192 -24.47 -11.35 -49.07
CA SER A 192 -24.01 -10.76 -50.32
C SER A 192 -22.87 -11.54 -50.94
N ASP A 193 -22.85 -11.60 -52.27
CA ASP A 193 -21.75 -12.17 -53.06
C ASP A 193 -20.89 -11.07 -53.74
N ASP A 194 -19.97 -11.48 -54.62
CA ASP A 194 -19.08 -10.59 -55.35
C ASP A 194 -19.77 -9.68 -56.41
N SER A 195 -21.09 -9.79 -56.60
CA SER A 195 -21.84 -8.91 -57.50
C SER A 195 -21.94 -7.46 -57.01
N ILE A 196 -21.76 -7.25 -55.70
CA ILE A 196 -21.72 -5.93 -55.05
C ILE A 196 -20.31 -5.55 -54.56
N VAL A 197 -19.30 -6.29 -55.02
CA VAL A 197 -17.89 -5.92 -54.93
C VAL A 197 -17.51 -5.23 -56.24
N PHE A 198 -17.43 -3.91 -56.22
CA PHE A 198 -17.13 -3.11 -57.41
C PHE A 198 -15.62 -3.09 -57.62
N ASP A 199 -15.13 -3.37 -58.83
CA ASP A 199 -13.70 -3.40 -59.21
C ASP A 199 -13.33 -2.36 -60.27
N ASN A 200 -14.33 -1.76 -60.91
CA ASN A 200 -14.17 -0.73 -61.91
C ASN A 200 -14.80 0.57 -61.44
N LYS A 201 -13.99 1.63 -61.42
CA LYS A 201 -14.41 2.99 -61.05
C LYS A 201 -15.66 3.43 -61.81
N ASN A 202 -15.80 3.09 -63.09
CA ASN A 202 -16.91 3.58 -63.92
C ASN A 202 -18.26 2.96 -63.54
N THR A 203 -18.25 1.72 -63.05
CA THR A 203 -19.44 0.96 -62.64
C THR A 203 -19.73 1.04 -61.15
N ASP A 204 -18.83 1.63 -60.36
CA ASP A 204 -19.03 1.82 -58.93
C ASP A 204 -20.06 2.93 -58.66
N PRO A 205 -21.23 2.62 -58.05
CA PRO A 205 -22.26 3.61 -57.73
C PRO A 205 -21.81 4.63 -56.67
N PHE A 206 -20.72 4.35 -55.95
CA PHE A 206 -20.20 5.18 -54.86
C PHE A 206 -19.03 6.08 -55.27
N LYS A 207 -18.60 6.05 -56.55
CA LYS A 207 -17.38 6.72 -57.03
C LYS A 207 -17.37 8.25 -56.87
N ASP A 208 -18.54 8.88 -56.90
CA ASP A 208 -18.74 10.34 -56.86
C ASP A 208 -19.33 10.80 -55.51
N ILE A 209 -19.19 9.98 -54.47
CA ILE A 209 -19.63 10.31 -53.11
C ILE A 209 -18.48 10.99 -52.36
N GLU A 210 -18.75 12.18 -51.83
CA GLU A 210 -17.93 12.79 -50.78
C GLU A 210 -18.40 12.25 -49.42
N TYR A 211 -17.66 11.30 -48.84
CA TYR A 211 -18.08 10.57 -47.63
C TYR A 211 -18.28 11.44 -46.39
N LYS A 212 -17.65 12.63 -46.31
CA LYS A 212 -17.97 13.63 -45.28
C LYS A 212 -19.44 14.10 -45.28
N TYR A 213 -20.16 13.93 -46.39
CA TYR A 213 -21.57 14.26 -46.59
C TYR A 213 -22.45 13.00 -46.75
N TRP A 214 -22.00 11.87 -46.19
CA TRP A 214 -22.68 10.58 -46.29
C TRP A 214 -24.14 10.63 -45.86
N GLU A 215 -24.47 11.45 -44.87
CA GLU A 215 -25.85 11.70 -44.41
C GLU A 215 -26.85 12.03 -45.53
N TYR A 216 -26.40 12.67 -46.62
CA TYR A 216 -27.25 13.03 -47.76
C TYR A 216 -27.16 12.04 -48.92
N ARG A 217 -26.35 10.99 -48.80
CA ARG A 217 -26.03 10.01 -49.86
C ARG A 217 -26.15 8.55 -49.40
N SER A 218 -26.57 8.32 -48.15
CA SER A 218 -26.66 7.00 -47.54
C SER A 218 -27.70 6.10 -48.23
N ASP A 219 -28.70 6.70 -48.86
CA ASP A 219 -29.73 6.04 -49.65
C ASP A 219 -29.18 5.28 -50.86
N VAL A 220 -28.02 5.70 -51.40
CA VAL A 220 -27.37 5.03 -52.53
C VAL A 220 -27.02 3.58 -52.17
N LEU A 221 -26.48 3.34 -50.98
CA LEU A 221 -26.20 1.97 -50.52
C LEU A 221 -27.49 1.17 -50.36
N GLN A 222 -28.51 1.78 -49.76
CA GLN A 222 -29.80 1.14 -49.55
C GLN A 222 -30.42 0.68 -50.88
N GLN A 223 -30.35 1.50 -51.93
CA GLN A 223 -30.80 1.15 -53.29
C GLN A 223 -29.97 0.01 -53.89
N VAL A 224 -28.65 0.09 -53.84
CA VAL A 224 -27.75 -0.95 -54.37
C VAL A 224 -28.03 -2.31 -53.72
N LEU A 225 -28.17 -2.36 -52.39
CA LEU A 225 -28.45 -3.59 -51.67
C LEU A 225 -29.85 -4.13 -51.99
N ASN A 226 -30.86 -3.25 -52.07
CA ASN A 226 -32.22 -3.64 -52.44
C ASN A 226 -32.29 -4.23 -53.85
N ASP A 227 -31.61 -3.61 -54.82
CA ASP A 227 -31.65 -4.04 -56.22
C ASP A 227 -30.88 -5.34 -56.46
N LYS A 228 -29.77 -5.55 -55.75
CA LYS A 228 -28.86 -6.67 -55.97
C LYS A 228 -29.14 -7.88 -55.09
N ILE A 229 -29.51 -7.65 -53.83
CA ILE A 229 -29.70 -8.71 -52.82
C ILE A 229 -31.19 -8.89 -52.49
N GLY A 230 -31.98 -7.81 -52.57
CA GLY A 230 -33.39 -7.77 -52.18
C GLY A 230 -33.55 -7.42 -50.70
N SER A 231 -34.39 -6.42 -50.40
CA SER A 231 -34.59 -5.93 -49.02
C SER A 231 -34.96 -7.04 -48.02
N ALA A 232 -35.76 -8.03 -48.42
CA ALA A 232 -36.15 -9.14 -47.53
C ALA A 232 -35.02 -10.15 -47.25
N SER A 233 -33.95 -10.12 -48.04
CA SER A 233 -32.86 -11.11 -48.01
C SER A 233 -31.76 -10.76 -47.01
N TYR A 234 -31.75 -9.55 -46.45
CA TYR A 234 -30.78 -9.10 -45.47
C TYR A 234 -31.44 -8.31 -44.34
N ASP A 235 -30.79 -8.29 -43.19
CA ASP A 235 -31.28 -7.68 -41.95
C ASP A 235 -30.50 -6.41 -41.59
N ILE A 236 -29.24 -6.35 -42.04
CA ILE A 236 -28.32 -5.23 -41.87
C ILE A 236 -27.46 -5.11 -43.14
N GLY A 237 -27.27 -3.88 -43.60
CA GLY A 237 -26.53 -3.55 -44.81
C GLY A 237 -25.39 -2.58 -44.52
N HIS A 238 -24.24 -2.80 -45.15
CA HIS A 238 -23.03 -2.06 -44.85
C HIS A 238 -22.15 -1.86 -46.09
N LEU A 239 -21.36 -0.79 -46.13
CA LEU A 239 -20.40 -0.49 -47.19
C LEU A 239 -18.97 -0.42 -46.62
N PHE A 240 -18.04 -1.15 -47.23
CA PHE A 240 -16.61 -0.95 -46.98
C PHE A 240 -15.99 -0.04 -48.04
N HIS A 241 -15.27 0.97 -47.56
CA HIS A 241 -14.59 1.95 -48.39
C HIS A 241 -13.11 2.07 -47.99
N ASN A 242 -12.26 2.36 -48.96
CA ASN A 242 -10.85 2.71 -48.71
C ASN A 242 -10.70 4.22 -48.90
N GLY A 243 -10.59 4.94 -47.78
CA GLY A 243 -10.64 6.40 -47.68
C GLY A 243 -10.23 6.90 -46.29
N ASN A 244 -10.16 8.22 -46.09
CA ASN A 244 -9.73 8.81 -44.80
C ASN A 244 -10.89 9.06 -43.83
N ASP A 245 -12.12 9.11 -44.31
CA ASP A 245 -13.31 9.28 -43.48
C ASP A 245 -13.50 7.98 -42.68
N GLY A 246 -13.81 8.05 -41.38
CA GLY A 246 -13.87 6.85 -40.52
C GLY A 246 -15.06 5.97 -40.81
N GLY A 247 -16.20 6.25 -40.19
CA GLY A 247 -17.43 5.52 -40.47
C GLY A 247 -18.66 6.38 -40.23
N ASN A 248 -19.79 5.90 -40.75
CA ASN A 248 -21.09 6.40 -40.38
C ASN A 248 -22.13 5.29 -40.47
N ALA A 249 -22.81 5.01 -39.36
CA ALA A 249 -23.80 3.96 -39.27
C ALA A 249 -25.11 4.24 -40.04
N GLY A 250 -25.31 5.48 -40.50
CA GLY A 250 -26.55 5.94 -41.13
C GLY A 250 -27.74 6.08 -40.15
N CYS A 251 -27.70 5.40 -39.01
CA CYS A 251 -28.77 5.40 -38.04
C CYS A 251 -28.35 4.64 -36.78
N ILE A 252 -29.05 4.87 -35.68
CA ILE A 252 -28.89 4.11 -34.44
C ILE A 252 -30.07 3.14 -34.30
N GLY A 253 -29.78 1.83 -34.24
CA GLY A 253 -30.78 0.78 -34.01
C GLY A 253 -31.62 0.39 -35.23
N CYS A 254 -31.18 0.74 -36.43
CA CYS A 254 -31.89 0.49 -37.69
C CYS A 254 -31.70 -0.93 -38.26
N VAL A 255 -31.04 -1.84 -37.55
CA VAL A 255 -31.13 -3.27 -37.88
C VAL A 255 -32.60 -3.70 -38.02
N CYS A 256 -32.87 -4.52 -39.04
CA CYS A 256 -34.21 -4.93 -39.47
C CYS A 256 -35.11 -3.84 -40.09
N GLU A 257 -34.74 -2.55 -40.07
CA GLU A 257 -35.63 -1.47 -40.53
C GLU A 257 -35.59 -1.29 -42.05
N SER A 258 -36.73 -1.50 -42.70
CA SER A 258 -36.82 -1.38 -44.16
C SER A 258 -36.61 0.07 -44.59
N GLY A 259 -35.67 0.30 -45.51
CA GLY A 259 -35.34 1.64 -46.03
C GLY A 259 -34.19 2.33 -45.28
N GLU A 260 -33.82 1.86 -44.09
CA GLU A 260 -32.76 2.45 -43.26
C GLU A 260 -31.63 1.47 -42.95
N LYS A 261 -31.91 0.15 -42.91
CA LYS A 261 -30.94 -0.88 -42.53
C LYS A 261 -29.70 -0.98 -43.43
N GLY A 262 -29.71 -0.40 -44.62
CA GLY A 262 -28.62 -0.42 -45.60
C GLY A 262 -27.99 0.94 -45.84
N GLN A 263 -27.81 1.75 -44.80
CA GLN A 263 -27.30 3.12 -44.89
C GLN A 263 -25.93 3.33 -44.25
N ALA A 264 -25.26 2.29 -43.77
CA ALA A 264 -23.99 2.41 -43.05
C ALA A 264 -22.75 2.24 -43.93
N PHE A 265 -21.66 2.92 -43.59
CA PHE A 265 -20.34 2.63 -44.15
C PHE A 265 -19.24 2.65 -43.09
N SER A 266 -18.19 1.87 -43.36
CA SER A 266 -16.91 1.90 -42.66
C SER A 266 -15.81 2.14 -43.67
N SER A 267 -14.84 2.97 -43.29
CA SER A 267 -13.75 3.38 -44.14
C SER A 267 -12.43 3.45 -43.37
N TYR A 268 -11.35 3.17 -44.08
CA TYR A 268 -10.00 3.15 -43.50
C TYR A 268 -8.94 3.54 -44.53
N PRO A 269 -7.89 4.28 -44.13
CA PRO A 269 -6.90 4.82 -45.05
C PRO A 269 -5.79 3.80 -45.36
N PHE A 270 -6.17 2.63 -45.86
CA PHE A 270 -5.28 1.48 -46.06
C PHE A 270 -4.03 1.81 -46.91
N GLY A 271 -4.17 2.69 -47.90
CA GLY A 271 -3.10 3.06 -48.85
C GLY A 271 -1.97 3.93 -48.27
N ARG A 272 -2.13 4.55 -47.10
CA ARG A 272 -1.11 5.43 -46.50
C ARG A 272 -0.33 4.82 -45.35
N ARG A 273 -0.81 3.72 -44.76
CA ARG A 273 -0.36 3.29 -43.41
C ARG A 273 -0.13 1.78 -43.26
N GLY A 274 -0.22 1.01 -44.34
CA GLY A 274 0.00 -0.43 -44.33
C GLY A 274 -1.26 -1.23 -43.97
N ILE A 275 -1.15 -2.56 -44.05
CA ILE A 275 -2.23 -3.51 -43.78
C ILE A 275 -2.38 -3.63 -42.25
N LEU A 276 -3.44 -3.03 -41.70
CA LEU A 276 -3.91 -3.26 -40.32
C LEU A 276 -5.40 -3.60 -40.36
N ASN A 277 -5.73 -4.74 -40.96
CA ASN A 277 -7.13 -5.13 -41.21
C ASN A 277 -7.90 -5.34 -39.89
N SER A 278 -7.21 -5.75 -38.83
CA SER A 278 -7.77 -5.97 -37.50
C SER A 278 -8.15 -4.67 -36.84
N ALA A 279 -7.35 -3.61 -37.02
CA ALA A 279 -7.73 -2.28 -36.55
C ALA A 279 -8.99 -1.79 -37.26
N PHE A 280 -9.11 -1.99 -38.58
CA PHE A 280 -10.35 -1.68 -39.30
C PHE A 280 -11.55 -2.49 -38.78
N ALA A 281 -11.37 -3.79 -38.56
CA ALA A 281 -12.43 -4.67 -38.08
C ALA A 281 -12.93 -4.29 -36.67
N ILE A 282 -12.01 -4.03 -35.73
CA ILE A 282 -12.33 -3.78 -34.33
C ILE A 282 -12.67 -2.31 -34.06
N ASP A 283 -11.83 -1.37 -34.52
CA ASP A 283 -12.01 0.05 -34.17
C ASP A 283 -13.08 0.76 -35.00
N VAL A 284 -13.43 0.24 -36.18
CA VAL A 284 -14.36 0.91 -37.10
C VAL A 284 -15.57 0.02 -37.41
N VAL A 285 -15.37 -1.16 -37.99
CA VAL A 285 -16.51 -1.98 -38.45
C VAL A 285 -17.37 -2.47 -37.29
N ALA A 286 -16.76 -2.99 -36.22
CA ALA A 286 -17.50 -3.38 -35.02
C ALA A 286 -18.20 -2.17 -34.37
N HIS A 287 -17.57 -1.00 -34.39
CA HIS A 287 -18.17 0.24 -33.87
C HIS A 287 -19.42 0.67 -34.65
N GLU A 288 -19.33 0.75 -35.97
CA GLU A 288 -20.46 1.15 -36.82
C GLU A 288 -21.59 0.13 -36.80
N ILE A 289 -21.27 -1.17 -36.77
CA ILE A 289 -22.27 -2.22 -36.55
C ILE A 289 -22.92 -2.02 -35.17
N GLY A 290 -22.17 -1.61 -34.14
CA GLY A 290 -22.71 -1.30 -32.81
C GLY A 290 -23.82 -0.27 -32.86
N HIS A 291 -23.63 0.83 -33.60
CA HIS A 291 -24.68 1.81 -33.85
C HIS A 291 -25.87 1.23 -34.60
N GLN A 292 -25.66 0.50 -35.71
CA GLN A 292 -26.75 -0.14 -36.45
C GLN A 292 -27.57 -1.09 -35.55
N MET A 293 -26.91 -1.72 -34.58
CA MET A 293 -27.52 -2.61 -33.59
C MET A 293 -28.18 -1.89 -32.41
N GLY A 294 -27.91 -0.59 -32.21
CA GLY A 294 -28.61 0.27 -31.24
C GLY A 294 -27.72 1.01 -30.24
N ALA A 295 -26.42 0.74 -30.24
CA ALA A 295 -25.48 1.34 -29.29
C ALA A 295 -25.23 2.83 -29.56
N ARG A 296 -24.94 3.57 -28.49
CA ARG A 296 -24.44 4.95 -28.52
C ARG A 296 -22.99 4.99 -28.06
N HIS A 297 -22.36 6.15 -28.25
CA HIS A 297 -21.00 6.32 -27.79
C HIS A 297 -20.89 6.33 -26.25
N THR A 298 -19.83 5.70 -25.76
CA THR A 298 -19.56 5.60 -24.33
C THR A 298 -18.58 6.65 -23.81
N PHE A 299 -17.85 7.33 -24.69
CA PHE A 299 -16.86 8.33 -24.30
C PHE A 299 -17.46 9.59 -23.65
N SER A 300 -16.65 10.29 -22.85
CA SER A 300 -17.07 11.53 -22.17
C SER A 300 -16.34 12.79 -22.65
N TYR A 301 -15.27 12.69 -23.45
CA TYR A 301 -14.47 13.85 -23.86
C TYR A 301 -15.24 14.91 -24.66
N ARG A 302 -16.30 14.50 -25.36
CA ARG A 302 -17.21 15.36 -26.12
C ARG A 302 -18.63 15.04 -25.70
N ARG A 303 -19.42 16.06 -25.37
CA ARG A 303 -20.81 15.88 -24.92
C ARG A 303 -21.74 15.50 -26.08
N GLU A 304 -22.53 14.46 -25.90
CA GLU A 304 -23.59 14.00 -26.80
C GLU A 304 -24.94 14.09 -26.07
N LEU A 305 -25.63 15.20 -26.29
CA LEU A 305 -26.88 15.56 -25.61
C LEU A 305 -27.94 14.47 -25.77
N GLY A 306 -28.50 14.00 -24.64
CA GLY A 306 -29.60 13.04 -24.66
C GLY A 306 -29.22 11.60 -25.00
N SER A 307 -27.92 11.27 -25.05
CA SER A 307 -27.46 9.89 -25.27
C SER A 307 -27.62 9.01 -24.03
N GLY A 308 -27.39 9.57 -22.83
CA GLY A 308 -27.40 8.84 -21.57
C GLY A 308 -26.38 7.70 -21.49
N SER A 309 -25.35 7.72 -22.34
CA SER A 309 -24.42 6.59 -22.55
C SER A 309 -22.95 6.93 -22.27
N GLN A 310 -22.64 8.20 -21.98
CA GLN A 310 -21.28 8.72 -21.78
C GLN A 310 -20.70 8.28 -20.43
N MET A 311 -20.32 7.01 -20.32
CA MET A 311 -19.96 6.33 -19.07
C MET A 311 -18.48 5.92 -19.00
N GLU A 312 -17.66 6.31 -19.97
CA GLU A 312 -16.21 6.10 -19.92
C GLU A 312 -15.48 7.44 -19.88
N PRO A 313 -14.41 7.57 -19.10
CA PRO A 313 -13.64 8.81 -19.03
C PRO A 313 -12.86 9.05 -20.32
N GLY A 314 -12.60 10.32 -20.63
CA GLY A 314 -11.86 10.72 -21.84
C GLY A 314 -12.47 10.13 -23.10
N SER A 315 -11.62 9.57 -23.96
CA SER A 315 -12.06 8.85 -25.16
C SER A 315 -12.48 7.39 -24.91
N GLY A 316 -12.38 6.91 -23.68
CA GLY A 316 -12.74 5.55 -23.27
C GLY A 316 -11.81 4.46 -23.82
N THR A 317 -12.24 3.22 -23.61
CA THR A 317 -11.45 1.99 -23.83
C THR A 317 -12.21 0.89 -24.57
N THR A 318 -13.55 0.89 -24.56
CA THR A 318 -14.37 -0.15 -25.22
C THR A 318 -14.69 0.18 -26.68
N ILE A 319 -15.28 -0.78 -27.41
CA ILE A 319 -15.56 -0.63 -28.85
C ILE A 319 -16.40 0.59 -29.20
N MET A 320 -17.41 0.92 -28.37
CA MET A 320 -18.28 2.09 -28.62
C MET A 320 -17.69 3.40 -28.08
N SER A 321 -16.47 3.36 -27.57
CA SER A 321 -15.69 4.53 -27.22
C SER A 321 -14.88 5.01 -28.43
N TYR A 322 -14.16 6.12 -28.25
CA TYR A 322 -13.28 6.74 -29.24
C TYR A 322 -11.80 6.57 -28.90
N ALA A 323 -11.42 5.39 -28.38
CA ALA A 323 -10.04 5.09 -28.03
C ALA A 323 -9.07 5.45 -29.17
N GLY A 324 -8.10 6.33 -28.89
CA GLY A 324 -7.08 6.78 -29.85
C GLY A 324 -7.54 7.79 -30.90
N VAL A 325 -8.71 8.41 -30.75
CA VAL A 325 -9.29 9.36 -31.72
C VAL A 325 -9.21 10.81 -31.23
N SER A 326 -9.29 11.05 -29.93
CA SER A 326 -9.46 12.39 -29.36
C SER A 326 -8.16 13.20 -29.23
N ARG A 327 -7.00 12.54 -29.34
CA ARG A 327 -5.65 13.08 -29.09
C ARG A 327 -5.43 13.44 -27.61
N ASP A 328 -5.96 14.57 -27.18
CA ASP A 328 -5.65 15.17 -25.89
C ASP A 328 -6.34 14.45 -24.72
N TYR A 329 -7.42 13.72 -25.01
CA TYR A 329 -8.20 12.98 -24.03
C TYR A 329 -8.10 11.46 -24.22
N ASP A 330 -7.07 11.00 -24.94
CA ASP A 330 -6.95 9.59 -25.26
C ASP A 330 -6.57 8.79 -24.03
N VAL A 331 -7.42 7.83 -23.65
CA VAL A 331 -7.14 6.89 -22.57
C VAL A 331 -6.10 5.87 -23.03
N GLN A 332 -6.33 5.31 -24.21
CA GLN A 332 -5.47 4.34 -24.88
C GLN A 332 -5.53 4.48 -26.40
N GLN A 333 -4.69 3.72 -27.10
CA GLN A 333 -4.52 3.84 -28.56
C GLN A 333 -5.61 3.15 -29.38
N HIS A 334 -6.10 1.98 -28.95
CA HIS A 334 -7.08 1.17 -29.68
C HIS A 334 -8.20 0.74 -28.74
N ALA A 335 -9.40 0.45 -29.25
CA ALA A 335 -10.45 -0.08 -28.41
C ALA A 335 -10.13 -1.52 -28.00
N ASP A 336 -10.31 -1.87 -26.74
CA ASP A 336 -10.24 -3.28 -26.37
C ASP A 336 -11.45 -4.03 -26.98
N PRO A 337 -11.28 -5.23 -27.57
CA PRO A 337 -12.36 -5.94 -28.29
C PRO A 337 -13.44 -6.55 -27.37
N TYR A 338 -14.10 -5.69 -26.60
CA TYR A 338 -15.27 -5.99 -25.77
C TYR A 338 -16.18 -4.75 -25.69
N LEU A 339 -17.41 -4.97 -25.23
CA LEU A 339 -18.48 -4.01 -25.12
C LEU A 339 -18.68 -3.62 -23.66
N HIS A 340 -18.84 -2.31 -23.42
CA HIS A 340 -19.26 -1.78 -22.12
C HIS A 340 -20.67 -2.30 -21.75
N HIS A 341 -21.00 -2.42 -20.47
CA HIS A 341 -22.33 -2.85 -20.02
C HIS A 341 -23.45 -1.98 -20.61
N ARG A 342 -23.19 -0.68 -20.79
CA ARG A 342 -24.12 0.26 -21.46
C ARG A 342 -24.41 -0.15 -22.90
N THR A 343 -23.37 -0.51 -23.64
CA THR A 343 -23.47 -0.98 -25.03
C THR A 343 -24.27 -2.28 -25.09
N VAL A 344 -24.00 -3.21 -24.16
CA VAL A 344 -24.75 -4.47 -24.04
C VAL A 344 -26.24 -4.21 -23.81
N TYR A 345 -26.56 -3.28 -22.91
CA TYR A 345 -27.92 -2.85 -22.63
C TYR A 345 -28.59 -2.22 -23.87
N ASP A 346 -27.94 -1.26 -24.52
CA ASP A 346 -28.50 -0.53 -25.66
C ASP A 346 -28.88 -1.46 -26.82
N ILE A 347 -27.95 -2.34 -27.20
CA ILE A 347 -28.18 -3.31 -28.27
C ILE A 347 -29.32 -4.26 -27.87
N THR A 348 -29.26 -4.84 -26.67
CA THR A 348 -30.28 -5.81 -26.27
C THR A 348 -31.67 -5.17 -26.17
N ASN A 349 -31.76 -3.95 -25.65
CA ASN A 349 -33.01 -3.20 -25.55
C ASN A 349 -33.59 -2.84 -26.93
N ASN A 350 -32.74 -2.52 -27.90
CA ASN A 350 -33.18 -2.34 -29.28
C ASN A 350 -33.71 -3.65 -29.87
N LEU A 351 -32.98 -4.76 -29.68
CA LEU A 351 -33.33 -6.06 -30.25
C LEU A 351 -34.61 -6.69 -29.67
N GLN A 352 -35.00 -6.36 -28.44
CA GLN A 352 -36.27 -6.81 -27.87
C GLN A 352 -37.51 -6.44 -28.72
N ARG A 353 -37.39 -5.42 -29.56
CA ARG A 353 -38.46 -4.94 -30.45
C ARG A 353 -38.30 -5.41 -31.90
N LYS A 354 -37.34 -6.29 -32.19
CA LYS A 354 -37.02 -6.78 -33.53
C LYS A 354 -37.23 -8.29 -33.63
N SER A 355 -37.56 -8.78 -34.84
CA SER A 355 -37.83 -10.20 -35.08
C SER A 355 -37.15 -10.76 -36.34
N CYS A 356 -36.25 -10.00 -36.97
CA CYS A 356 -35.63 -10.41 -38.23
C CYS A 356 -34.49 -11.43 -38.06
N ALA A 357 -33.95 -11.55 -36.85
CA ALA A 357 -32.90 -12.53 -36.56
C ALA A 357 -33.44 -13.95 -36.57
N THR A 358 -32.60 -14.89 -37.00
CA THR A 358 -32.83 -16.31 -36.70
C THR A 358 -32.36 -16.58 -35.28
N GLU A 359 -33.25 -17.12 -34.46
CA GLU A 359 -32.98 -17.41 -33.04
C GLU A 359 -32.90 -18.92 -32.80
N ASN A 360 -31.80 -19.36 -32.19
CA ASN A 360 -31.63 -20.76 -31.75
C ASN A 360 -31.23 -20.77 -30.28
N SER A 361 -31.69 -21.76 -29.51
CA SER A 361 -31.20 -21.91 -28.13
C SER A 361 -29.71 -22.24 -28.14
N THR A 362 -28.93 -21.59 -27.27
CA THR A 362 -27.50 -21.94 -27.10
C THR A 362 -27.34 -23.18 -26.25
N GLY A 363 -28.31 -23.50 -25.39
CA GLY A 363 -28.16 -24.50 -24.34
C GLY A 363 -27.25 -24.04 -23.21
N ASN A 364 -26.89 -22.75 -23.20
CA ASN A 364 -26.01 -22.14 -22.21
C ASN A 364 -26.85 -21.22 -21.30
N THR A 365 -26.88 -21.51 -20.02
CA THR A 365 -27.74 -20.89 -19.01
C THR A 365 -27.07 -19.63 -18.49
N PRO A 366 -27.70 -18.44 -18.59
CA PRO A 366 -27.11 -17.21 -18.06
C PRO A 366 -26.75 -17.35 -16.57
N PRO A 367 -25.59 -16.80 -16.15
CA PRO A 367 -25.11 -16.92 -14.78
C PRO A 367 -25.98 -16.11 -13.81
N GLU A 368 -25.90 -16.43 -12.53
CA GLU A 368 -26.64 -15.75 -11.48
C GLU A 368 -25.73 -14.88 -10.61
N ILE A 369 -26.06 -13.59 -10.49
CA ILE A 369 -25.43 -12.69 -9.51
C ILE A 369 -26.35 -12.61 -8.29
N PRO A 370 -25.88 -12.94 -7.07
CA PRO A 370 -26.60 -12.67 -5.83
C PRO A 370 -26.92 -11.18 -5.63
N ASN A 371 -27.63 -10.83 -4.56
CA ASN A 371 -27.83 -9.41 -4.24
C ASN A 371 -26.51 -8.78 -3.81
N LEU A 372 -26.16 -7.68 -4.48
CA LEU A 372 -24.99 -6.88 -4.15
C LEU A 372 -25.41 -5.76 -3.18
N LYS A 373 -24.52 -5.42 -2.24
CA LYS A 373 -24.71 -4.36 -1.26
C LYS A 373 -24.23 -3.02 -1.82
N SER A 374 -25.00 -1.95 -1.62
CA SER A 374 -24.55 -0.57 -1.81
C SER A 374 -23.82 -0.05 -0.58
N TYR A 375 -22.88 0.87 -0.75
CA TYR A 375 -21.97 1.32 0.31
C TYR A 375 -21.93 2.84 0.42
N THR A 376 -21.78 3.35 1.65
CA THR A 376 -21.34 4.73 1.89
C THR A 376 -19.88 4.70 2.29
N ILE A 377 -19.01 5.40 1.54
CA ILE A 377 -17.56 5.44 1.77
C ILE A 377 -17.09 6.86 2.11
N PRO A 378 -15.99 7.02 2.86
CA PRO A 378 -15.35 8.32 3.03
C PRO A 378 -14.81 8.88 1.71
N TYR A 379 -14.85 10.19 1.52
CA TYR A 379 -14.16 10.84 0.40
C TYR A 379 -12.64 10.65 0.46
N SER A 380 -11.97 10.88 -0.67
CA SER A 380 -10.51 10.85 -0.79
C SER A 380 -9.87 9.54 -0.30
N THR A 381 -10.60 8.43 -0.38
CA THR A 381 -10.21 7.12 0.20
C THR A 381 -10.34 6.02 -0.85
N ALA A 382 -9.34 5.13 -0.91
CA ALA A 382 -9.35 3.99 -1.81
C ALA A 382 -10.40 2.94 -1.40
N TYR A 383 -10.88 2.16 -2.35
CA TYR A 383 -11.85 1.10 -2.08
C TYR A 383 -11.68 -0.12 -2.99
N LEU A 384 -12.26 -1.24 -2.57
CA LEU A 384 -12.22 -2.53 -3.27
C LEU A 384 -13.65 -3.00 -3.55
N LEU A 385 -14.02 -3.01 -4.82
CA LEU A 385 -15.28 -3.58 -5.30
C LEU A 385 -15.14 -5.11 -5.36
N GLU A 386 -16.12 -5.84 -4.86
CA GLU A 386 -16.12 -7.30 -4.82
C GLU A 386 -17.51 -7.83 -5.17
N GLY A 387 -17.54 -8.82 -6.06
CA GLY A 387 -18.76 -9.53 -6.44
C GLY A 387 -18.53 -11.03 -6.52
N THR A 388 -19.62 -11.78 -6.57
CA THR A 388 -19.60 -13.23 -6.84
C THR A 388 -20.73 -13.55 -7.80
N ALA A 389 -20.58 -14.65 -8.54
CA ALA A 389 -21.63 -15.18 -9.39
C ALA A 389 -21.48 -16.71 -9.48
N THR A 390 -22.57 -17.38 -9.79
CA THR A 390 -22.62 -18.83 -10.01
C THR A 390 -23.06 -19.11 -11.44
N ASP A 391 -22.51 -20.18 -12.00
CA ASP A 391 -22.90 -20.69 -13.31
C ASP A 391 -23.54 -22.07 -13.16
N ALA A 392 -24.67 -22.30 -13.82
CA ALA A 392 -25.40 -23.57 -13.69
C ALA A 392 -24.77 -24.69 -14.53
N ASP A 393 -24.05 -24.33 -15.60
CA ASP A 393 -23.44 -25.26 -16.54
C ASP A 393 -22.00 -25.62 -16.15
N GLY A 394 -21.41 -24.89 -15.20
CA GLY A 394 -20.06 -25.09 -14.67
C GLY A 394 -18.97 -24.41 -15.50
N ASP A 395 -19.36 -23.44 -16.33
CA ASP A 395 -18.44 -22.69 -17.18
C ASP A 395 -17.59 -21.71 -16.39
N ALA A 396 -16.40 -21.40 -16.93
CA ALA A 396 -15.50 -20.41 -16.36
C ALA A 396 -16.02 -19.00 -16.66
N LEU A 397 -16.32 -18.25 -15.60
CA LEU A 397 -16.85 -16.89 -15.70
C LEU A 397 -15.75 -15.84 -15.79
N LEU A 398 -16.03 -14.77 -16.54
CA LEU A 398 -15.23 -13.54 -16.56
C LEU A 398 -16.04 -12.37 -15.98
N TYR A 399 -15.34 -11.43 -15.38
CA TYR A 399 -15.93 -10.35 -14.58
C TYR A 399 -15.39 -8.99 -15.01
N THR A 400 -16.24 -7.97 -14.96
CA THR A 400 -15.84 -6.56 -14.97
C THR A 400 -16.59 -5.76 -13.90
N TRP A 401 -15.93 -4.72 -13.42
CA TRP A 401 -16.53 -3.63 -12.66
C TRP A 401 -16.39 -2.36 -13.49
N GLU A 402 -17.52 -1.79 -13.90
CA GLU A 402 -17.57 -0.59 -14.77
C GLU A 402 -18.40 0.52 -14.13
N GLU A 403 -17.96 1.76 -14.24
CA GLU A 403 -18.79 2.88 -13.85
C GLU A 403 -19.94 3.08 -14.83
N SER A 404 -21.09 3.45 -14.28
CA SER A 404 -22.33 3.69 -15.03
C SER A 404 -22.71 5.16 -14.98
N ASP A 405 -21.84 6.03 -14.50
CA ASP A 405 -22.12 7.45 -14.36
C ASP A 405 -22.05 8.18 -15.71
N ASN A 406 -23.19 8.68 -16.19
CA ASN A 406 -23.25 9.46 -17.43
C ASN A 406 -22.67 10.87 -17.23
N TYR A 407 -21.77 11.30 -18.12
CA TYR A 407 -21.25 12.66 -18.16
C TYR A 407 -22.32 13.63 -18.68
N THR A 408 -22.58 14.71 -17.93
CA THR A 408 -23.67 15.66 -18.25
C THR A 408 -23.22 17.12 -18.30
N GLU A 409 -22.00 17.42 -17.90
CA GLU A 409 -21.46 18.78 -17.84
C GLU A 409 -21.22 19.39 -19.24
N SER A 410 -21.31 20.71 -19.32
CA SER A 410 -21.04 21.50 -20.53
C SER A 410 -19.68 22.20 -20.42
N GLY A 411 -18.97 22.31 -21.54
CA GLY A 411 -17.66 22.96 -21.61
C GLY A 411 -16.55 21.96 -21.97
N ASN A 412 -15.31 22.32 -21.67
CA ASN A 412 -14.17 21.42 -21.89
C ASN A 412 -14.21 20.27 -20.88
N TYR A 413 -14.05 19.05 -21.37
CA TYR A 413 -13.94 17.87 -20.53
C TYR A 413 -12.71 17.97 -19.62
N ASN A 414 -12.90 17.67 -18.33
CA ASN A 414 -11.86 17.71 -17.31
C ASN A 414 -12.02 16.52 -16.36
N PHE A 415 -11.11 15.56 -16.46
CA PHE A 415 -11.06 14.43 -15.54
C PHE A 415 -10.39 14.88 -14.24
N SER A 416 -11.08 14.78 -13.10
CA SER A 416 -10.57 15.30 -11.83
C SER A 416 -11.24 14.62 -10.63
N PRO A 417 -10.62 14.64 -9.44
CA PRO A 417 -11.24 14.13 -8.21
C PRO A 417 -12.45 14.97 -7.75
N THR A 418 -12.78 16.08 -8.41
CA THR A 418 -13.90 16.96 -8.05
C THR A 418 -15.01 17.00 -9.11
N MET A 419 -14.98 16.05 -10.06
CA MET A 419 -15.98 15.97 -11.13
C MET A 419 -17.37 15.58 -10.60
N ARG A 420 -18.40 16.31 -11.05
CA ARG A 420 -19.77 16.18 -10.53
C ARG A 420 -20.64 15.22 -11.35
N SER A 421 -20.18 14.85 -12.54
CA SER A 421 -20.82 13.85 -13.42
C SER A 421 -19.77 13.05 -14.19
N GLY A 422 -20.18 11.95 -14.81
CA GLY A 422 -19.29 11.09 -15.60
C GLY A 422 -18.43 10.14 -14.76
N ALA A 423 -17.80 9.19 -15.44
CA ALA A 423 -17.00 8.16 -14.78
C ALA A 423 -15.66 8.67 -14.22
N THR A 424 -15.29 8.19 -13.04
CA THR A 424 -14.03 8.46 -12.34
C THR A 424 -12.97 7.37 -12.54
N ALA A 425 -13.31 6.30 -13.24
CA ALA A 425 -12.45 5.18 -13.56
C ALA A 425 -12.74 4.66 -14.97
N ARG A 426 -11.67 4.36 -15.72
CA ARG A 426 -11.76 3.72 -17.03
C ARG A 426 -12.40 2.33 -16.95
N SER A 427 -12.97 1.85 -18.06
CA SER A 427 -13.29 0.42 -18.14
C SER A 427 -12.01 -0.42 -18.31
N MET A 428 -12.09 -1.68 -17.90
CA MET A 428 -11.00 -2.65 -17.89
C MET A 428 -11.47 -3.96 -18.50
N LYS A 429 -10.58 -4.63 -19.26
CA LYS A 429 -10.84 -5.92 -19.90
C LYS A 429 -11.41 -6.92 -18.88
N PRO A 430 -12.42 -7.73 -19.26
CA PRO A 430 -12.93 -8.76 -18.37
C PRO A 430 -11.85 -9.78 -17.99
N SER A 431 -11.87 -10.20 -16.73
CA SER A 431 -10.86 -11.10 -16.17
C SER A 431 -11.50 -12.16 -15.26
N ALA A 432 -10.71 -13.15 -14.82
CA ALA A 432 -11.17 -14.11 -13.82
C ALA A 432 -11.31 -13.51 -12.40
N GLN A 433 -10.87 -12.27 -12.19
CA GLN A 433 -10.96 -11.59 -10.89
C GLN A 433 -12.33 -10.93 -10.74
N SER A 434 -13.12 -11.38 -9.77
CA SER A 434 -14.43 -10.81 -9.46
C SER A 434 -14.37 -9.52 -8.61
N TYR A 435 -13.17 -8.97 -8.42
CA TYR A 435 -12.90 -7.81 -7.60
C TYR A 435 -12.04 -6.77 -8.34
N ARG A 436 -12.15 -5.50 -7.94
CA ARG A 436 -11.40 -4.38 -8.51
C ARG A 436 -11.09 -3.31 -7.48
N TYR A 437 -9.83 -2.92 -7.37
CA TYR A 437 -9.39 -1.78 -6.55
C TYR A 437 -9.59 -0.46 -7.29
N ILE A 438 -10.05 0.58 -6.59
CA ILE A 438 -10.18 1.95 -7.11
C ILE A 438 -9.40 2.95 -6.23
N PRO A 439 -8.37 3.63 -6.80
CA PRO A 439 -7.74 3.29 -8.07
C PRO A 439 -7.08 1.91 -7.97
N ARG A 440 -6.54 1.39 -9.08
CA ARG A 440 -5.81 0.12 -9.10
C ARG A 440 -4.71 0.03 -8.04
N LEU A 441 -4.50 -1.19 -7.56
CA LEU A 441 -3.73 -1.49 -6.35
C LEU A 441 -2.32 -0.87 -6.37
N GLU A 442 -1.62 -0.91 -7.51
CA GLU A 442 -0.29 -0.31 -7.67
C GLU A 442 -0.26 1.18 -7.30
N ARG A 443 -1.35 1.92 -7.55
CA ARG A 443 -1.47 3.34 -7.19
C ARG A 443 -1.82 3.55 -5.74
N ILE A 444 -2.64 2.66 -5.17
CA ILE A 444 -2.94 2.67 -3.73
C ILE A 444 -1.64 2.46 -2.95
N VAL A 445 -0.86 1.45 -3.34
CA VAL A 445 0.44 1.14 -2.75
C VAL A 445 1.44 2.28 -2.96
N ALA A 446 1.40 2.96 -4.10
CA ALA A 446 2.21 4.16 -4.34
C ALA A 446 1.68 5.43 -3.63
N GLY A 447 0.57 5.37 -2.88
CA GLY A 447 -0.05 6.52 -2.24
C GLY A 447 -0.67 7.54 -3.21
N THR A 448 -0.84 7.20 -4.49
CA THR A 448 -1.31 8.10 -5.55
C THR A 448 -2.80 7.87 -5.85
N LEU A 449 -3.67 8.25 -4.91
CA LEU A 449 -5.11 7.93 -4.96
C LEU A 449 -5.90 8.74 -5.99
N THR A 450 -5.46 9.95 -6.30
CA THR A 450 -6.16 10.87 -7.19
C THR A 450 -5.40 11.09 -8.49
N GLN A 451 -6.12 11.48 -9.53
CA GLN A 451 -5.55 11.87 -10.81
C GLN A 451 -6.37 13.00 -11.44
N GLN A 452 -5.68 13.94 -12.10
CA GLN A 452 -6.31 15.05 -12.80
C GLN A 452 -5.70 15.20 -14.19
N ASN A 453 -6.55 15.37 -15.20
CA ASN A 453 -6.19 15.49 -16.62
C ASN A 453 -5.03 14.57 -17.05
N PRO A 454 -5.23 13.24 -16.89
CA PRO A 454 -4.27 12.24 -17.33
C PRO A 454 -3.99 12.32 -18.83
N ARG A 455 -2.83 11.79 -19.22
CA ARG A 455 -2.41 11.61 -20.61
C ARG A 455 -2.65 10.17 -21.07
N LYS A 456 -2.46 9.92 -22.35
CA LYS A 456 -2.51 8.56 -22.90
C LYS A 456 -1.53 7.63 -22.20
N GLY A 457 -2.01 6.48 -21.73
CA GLY A 457 -1.23 5.50 -20.98
C GLY A 457 -1.24 5.68 -19.45
N ASP A 458 -1.74 6.82 -18.95
CA ASP A 458 -1.95 7.02 -17.52
C ASP A 458 -3.09 6.13 -16.97
N ALA A 459 -3.33 6.25 -15.67
CA ALA A 459 -4.28 5.42 -14.98
C ALA A 459 -5.73 5.57 -15.43
N TRP A 460 -6.16 6.83 -15.62
CA TRP A 460 -7.54 7.23 -15.84
C TRP A 460 -8.49 6.71 -14.75
N GLU A 461 -8.01 6.78 -13.50
CA GLU A 461 -8.72 6.37 -12.30
C GLU A 461 -8.41 7.36 -11.17
N THR A 462 -9.45 7.82 -10.47
CA THR A 462 -9.32 8.72 -9.32
C THR A 462 -10.39 8.41 -8.28
N VAL A 463 -10.04 8.50 -7.00
CA VAL A 463 -11.07 8.67 -5.95
C VAL A 463 -11.63 10.10 -6.00
N LEU A 464 -12.84 10.29 -5.49
CA LEU A 464 -13.46 11.60 -5.40
C LEU A 464 -13.11 12.31 -4.09
N ASN A 465 -12.79 13.58 -4.19
CA ASN A 465 -12.56 14.51 -3.07
C ASN A 465 -13.80 15.37 -2.79
N ILE A 466 -14.97 14.95 -3.27
CA ILE A 466 -16.26 15.59 -3.00
C ILE A 466 -17.30 14.50 -2.70
N GLY A 467 -18.37 14.90 -2.00
CA GLY A 467 -19.52 14.03 -1.82
C GLY A 467 -20.28 13.84 -3.14
N ARG A 468 -20.49 12.58 -3.55
CA ARG A 468 -21.19 12.20 -4.78
C ARG A 468 -21.54 10.71 -4.74
N THR A 469 -22.71 10.34 -5.25
CA THR A 469 -23.05 8.93 -5.50
C THR A 469 -22.47 8.49 -6.84
N LEU A 470 -21.69 7.41 -6.81
CA LEU A 470 -21.18 6.69 -7.98
C LEU A 470 -22.03 5.43 -8.21
N HIS A 471 -22.18 5.03 -9.46
CA HIS A 471 -22.91 3.84 -9.87
C HIS A 471 -21.93 2.84 -10.48
N TRP A 472 -21.77 1.69 -9.84
CA TRP A 472 -20.84 0.65 -10.26
C TRP A 472 -21.61 -0.58 -10.73
N THR A 473 -21.37 -0.99 -11.95
CA THR A 473 -21.96 -2.19 -12.55
C THR A 473 -20.98 -3.35 -12.50
N PHE A 474 -21.39 -4.42 -11.82
CA PHE A 474 -20.73 -5.72 -11.84
C PHE A 474 -21.32 -6.55 -12.98
N MET A 475 -20.54 -6.73 -14.04
CA MET A 475 -20.93 -7.51 -15.21
C MET A 475 -20.19 -8.85 -15.21
N VAL A 476 -20.93 -9.91 -15.50
CA VAL A 476 -20.47 -11.30 -15.55
C VAL A 476 -20.72 -11.82 -16.95
N ILE A 477 -19.66 -12.33 -17.56
CA ILE A 477 -19.66 -12.94 -18.89
C ILE A 477 -19.47 -14.43 -18.69
N ASP A 478 -20.51 -15.17 -19.01
CA ASP A 478 -20.49 -16.62 -19.12
C ASP A 478 -20.13 -16.99 -20.56
N ARG A 479 -19.11 -17.83 -20.69
CA ARG A 479 -18.59 -18.25 -21.97
C ARG A 479 -18.29 -19.74 -21.99
N PRO A 480 -19.09 -20.54 -22.72
CA PRO A 480 -18.81 -21.94 -22.98
C PRO A 480 -17.61 -22.06 -23.92
N LEU A 481 -16.42 -22.19 -23.33
CA LEU A 481 -15.15 -22.34 -24.07
C LEU A 481 -15.02 -23.67 -24.83
N ALA A 482 -15.95 -24.62 -24.60
CA ALA A 482 -15.89 -25.98 -25.14
C ALA A 482 -16.54 -26.16 -26.52
N SER A 483 -17.15 -25.13 -27.12
CA SER A 483 -17.93 -25.27 -28.35
C SER A 483 -17.97 -23.97 -29.19
N ASN A 484 -18.66 -23.99 -30.34
CA ASN A 484 -19.01 -22.78 -31.11
C ASN A 484 -20.20 -22.01 -30.48
N GLN A 485 -20.54 -22.32 -29.22
CA GLN A 485 -21.61 -21.63 -28.48
C GLN A 485 -21.15 -20.22 -28.12
N THR A 486 -22.13 -19.33 -28.08
CA THR A 486 -21.91 -17.94 -27.76
C THR A 486 -22.12 -17.64 -26.27
N GLY A 487 -21.53 -16.54 -25.81
CA GLY A 487 -21.56 -16.17 -24.39
C GLY A 487 -22.82 -15.43 -23.97
N ASN A 488 -23.16 -15.58 -22.70
CA ASN A 488 -24.22 -14.85 -22.03
C ASN A 488 -23.61 -13.75 -21.15
N THR A 489 -24.32 -12.64 -21.03
CA THR A 489 -23.96 -11.57 -20.10
C THR A 489 -25.09 -11.33 -19.12
N VAL A 490 -24.74 -11.12 -17.85
CA VAL A 490 -25.63 -10.60 -16.81
C VAL A 490 -24.91 -9.48 -16.08
N TYR A 491 -25.65 -8.52 -15.53
CA TYR A 491 -25.04 -7.50 -14.69
C TYR A 491 -25.96 -7.00 -13.59
N LYS A 492 -25.37 -6.47 -12.52
CA LYS A 492 -26.06 -5.73 -11.46
C LYS A 492 -25.32 -4.44 -11.12
N THR A 493 -26.07 -3.37 -10.88
CA THR A 493 -25.53 -2.05 -10.51
C THR A 493 -25.74 -1.79 -9.02
N ILE A 494 -24.70 -1.32 -8.34
CA ILE A 494 -24.76 -0.82 -6.96
C ILE A 494 -24.47 0.67 -6.90
N GLU A 495 -24.85 1.28 -5.78
CA GLU A 495 -24.47 2.64 -5.45
C GLU A 495 -23.29 2.64 -4.48
N VAL A 496 -22.32 3.50 -4.76
CA VAL A 496 -21.23 3.85 -3.86
C VAL A 496 -21.36 5.34 -3.55
N VAL A 497 -21.95 5.65 -2.38
CA VAL A 497 -22.15 7.01 -1.90
C VAL A 497 -20.86 7.50 -1.28
N VAL A 498 -20.14 8.40 -1.96
CA VAL A 498 -19.00 9.09 -1.37
C VAL A 498 -19.52 10.17 -0.42
N SER A 499 -19.22 10.05 0.87
CA SER A 499 -19.61 11.01 1.90
C SER A 499 -18.56 12.11 2.05
N ALA A 500 -19.03 13.36 2.10
CA ALA A 500 -18.18 14.51 2.42
C ALA A 500 -17.97 14.71 3.94
N ASP A 501 -18.69 13.96 4.78
CA ASP A 501 -18.69 14.10 6.25
C ASP A 501 -17.68 13.18 6.94
N ALA A 502 -17.02 12.29 6.18
CA ALA A 502 -16.02 11.35 6.67
C ALA A 502 -14.88 11.20 5.65
N GLY A 503 -13.66 10.97 6.15
CA GLY A 503 -12.42 10.79 5.39
C GLY A 503 -11.42 11.95 5.56
N PRO A 504 -10.26 11.89 4.88
CA PRO A 504 -9.71 10.69 4.23
C PRO A 504 -9.32 9.62 5.27
N PHE A 505 -9.71 8.37 5.03
CA PHE A 505 -9.23 7.24 5.84
C PHE A 505 -7.82 6.87 5.37
N LYS A 506 -6.83 6.93 6.28
CA LYS A 506 -5.41 6.75 5.93
C LYS A 506 -4.63 6.07 7.05
N VAL A 507 -3.62 5.29 6.68
CA VAL A 507 -2.63 4.78 7.64
C VAL A 507 -1.70 5.92 8.07
N THR A 508 -1.44 6.03 9.37
CA THR A 508 -0.59 7.10 9.94
C THR A 508 0.73 6.59 10.52
N SER A 509 0.85 5.27 10.72
CA SER A 509 2.06 4.57 11.17
C SER A 509 2.86 3.95 10.00
N HIS A 510 4.13 3.62 10.23
CA HIS A 510 5.00 2.93 9.24
C HIS A 510 5.02 3.61 7.86
N ASN A 511 5.15 4.94 7.86
CA ASN A 511 5.27 5.75 6.65
C ASN A 511 6.72 5.82 6.12
N GLN A 512 7.68 5.41 6.94
CA GLN A 512 9.08 5.20 6.56
C GLN A 512 9.40 3.71 6.66
N ASN A 513 10.53 3.30 6.08
CA ASN A 513 10.97 1.91 6.16
C ASN A 513 11.17 1.51 7.63
N SER A 514 10.72 0.32 8.00
CA SER A 514 10.81 -0.17 9.38
C SER A 514 11.13 -1.66 9.43
N THR A 515 11.70 -2.09 10.54
CA THR A 515 12.02 -3.50 10.80
C THR A 515 11.11 -4.02 11.90
N TRP A 516 10.48 -5.16 11.66
CA TRP A 516 9.65 -5.88 12.63
C TRP A 516 10.32 -7.21 12.94
N ILE A 517 10.20 -7.62 14.19
CA ILE A 517 10.76 -8.86 14.69
C ILE A 517 9.64 -9.88 14.87
N VAL A 518 9.89 -11.12 14.44
CA VAL A 518 8.95 -12.23 14.62
C VAL A 518 8.64 -12.43 16.11
N GLY A 519 7.38 -12.70 16.44
CA GLY A 519 6.91 -12.89 17.81
C GLY A 519 6.67 -11.61 18.59
N GLN A 520 7.26 -10.48 18.18
CA GLN A 520 7.05 -9.19 18.82
C GLN A 520 5.71 -8.57 18.43
N LYS A 521 5.18 -7.72 19.32
CA LYS A 521 4.00 -6.90 19.05
C LYS A 521 4.40 -5.62 18.34
N VAL A 522 3.66 -5.27 17.29
CA VAL A 522 3.83 -4.03 16.54
C VAL A 522 2.56 -3.20 16.65
N LYS A 523 2.73 -1.92 16.99
CA LYS A 523 1.65 -0.93 17.03
C LYS A 523 1.37 -0.38 15.63
N ILE A 524 0.14 -0.53 15.17
CA ILE A 524 -0.36 -0.01 13.89
C ILE A 524 -1.41 1.06 14.18
N GLU A 525 -1.24 2.23 13.57
CA GLU A 525 -2.13 3.39 13.70
C GLU A 525 -2.65 3.89 12.36
N TRP A 526 -3.89 4.40 12.40
CA TRP A 526 -4.60 5.01 11.28
C TRP A 526 -5.53 6.14 11.72
N ASP A 527 -5.86 7.01 10.78
CA ASP A 527 -6.86 8.05 10.96
C ASP A 527 -8.26 7.46 10.73
N VAL A 528 -9.07 7.40 11.80
CA VAL A 528 -10.45 6.93 11.72
C VAL A 528 -11.30 7.85 10.85
N ALA A 529 -10.99 9.16 10.83
CA ALA A 529 -11.61 10.15 9.96
C ALA A 529 -13.16 10.10 9.92
N ASN A 530 -13.81 9.96 11.09
CA ASN A 530 -15.27 9.82 11.25
C ASN A 530 -15.91 8.62 10.50
N THR A 531 -15.13 7.66 10.01
CA THR A 531 -15.67 6.47 9.32
C THR A 531 -16.45 5.54 10.26
N ASP A 532 -16.23 5.64 11.56
CA ASP A 532 -16.97 4.98 12.64
C ASP A 532 -18.35 5.59 12.89
N LYS A 533 -18.61 6.80 12.40
CA LYS A 533 -19.86 7.54 12.60
C LYS A 533 -20.73 7.53 11.34
N ALA A 534 -22.02 7.83 11.51
CA ALA A 534 -22.92 8.06 10.38
C ALA A 534 -22.39 9.22 9.51
N PRO A 535 -22.47 9.12 8.17
CA PRO A 535 -23.23 8.11 7.41
C PRO A 535 -22.44 6.85 6.99
N VAL A 536 -21.15 6.72 7.37
CA VAL A 536 -20.30 5.57 6.98
C VAL A 536 -20.48 4.37 7.94
N SER A 537 -20.50 4.63 9.26
CA SER A 537 -20.87 3.70 10.33
C SER A 537 -20.12 2.37 10.38
N VAL A 538 -18.80 2.37 10.13
CA VAL A 538 -17.96 1.18 10.19
C VAL A 538 -17.27 1.04 11.54
N ASN A 539 -17.69 0.06 12.32
CA ASN A 539 -17.15 -0.20 13.65
C ASN A 539 -15.95 -1.16 13.66
N LYS A 540 -15.70 -1.89 12.57
CA LYS A 540 -14.69 -2.95 12.50
C LYS A 540 -13.82 -2.87 11.24
N VAL A 541 -12.53 -3.10 11.44
CA VAL A 541 -11.51 -3.20 10.39
C VAL A 541 -10.73 -4.50 10.52
N LYS A 542 -10.05 -4.88 9.45
CA LYS A 542 -9.04 -5.94 9.42
C LYS A 542 -7.73 -5.44 8.86
N ILE A 543 -6.65 -6.11 9.22
CA ILE A 543 -5.30 -5.84 8.73
C ILE A 543 -4.88 -7.01 7.85
N LEU A 544 -4.65 -6.71 6.58
CA LEU A 544 -4.07 -7.62 5.61
C LEU A 544 -2.59 -7.28 5.42
N PHE A 545 -1.78 -8.26 5.04
CA PHE A 545 -0.36 -8.12 4.84
C PHE A 545 0.07 -8.69 3.49
N SER A 546 1.08 -8.03 2.93
CA SER A 546 1.75 -8.34 1.68
C SER A 546 3.21 -8.63 1.98
N THR A 547 3.73 -9.70 1.40
CA THR A 547 5.16 -10.06 1.43
C THR A 547 5.88 -9.68 0.12
N ASP A 548 5.15 -9.13 -0.85
CA ASP A 548 5.53 -8.89 -2.24
C ASP A 548 5.43 -7.40 -2.64
N ASN A 549 5.76 -6.50 -1.73
CA ASN A 549 5.74 -5.04 -1.89
C ASN A 549 4.37 -4.47 -2.31
N GLY A 550 3.29 -5.05 -1.82
CA GLY A 550 1.92 -4.64 -2.10
C GLY A 550 1.35 -5.13 -3.43
N ALA A 551 2.04 -6.04 -4.13
CA ALA A 551 1.48 -6.65 -5.34
C ALA A 551 0.24 -7.50 -5.01
N THR A 552 0.24 -8.19 -3.87
CA THR A 552 -0.92 -8.91 -3.33
C THR A 552 -1.02 -8.77 -1.80
N PHE A 553 -2.25 -8.72 -1.27
CA PHE A 553 -2.53 -8.70 0.17
C PHE A 553 -3.18 -10.02 0.61
N SER A 554 -2.42 -11.11 0.47
CA SER A 554 -2.90 -12.49 0.61
C SER A 554 -2.89 -13.03 2.04
N HIS A 555 -2.28 -12.30 2.99
CA HIS A 555 -2.18 -12.71 4.38
C HIS A 555 -3.07 -11.86 5.28
N THR A 556 -3.67 -12.47 6.30
CA THR A 556 -4.48 -11.77 7.30
C THR A 556 -3.71 -11.72 8.61
N LEU A 557 -3.41 -10.52 9.11
CA LEU A 557 -2.76 -10.33 10.42
C LEU A 557 -3.77 -10.29 11.55
N ALA A 558 -4.89 -9.60 11.35
CA ALA A 558 -5.94 -9.46 12.35
C ALA A 558 -7.29 -9.14 11.71
N THR A 559 -8.38 -9.57 12.36
CA THR A 559 -9.78 -9.35 11.95
C THR A 559 -10.61 -8.89 13.13
N GLY A 560 -11.75 -8.25 12.88
CA GLY A 560 -12.70 -7.82 13.90
C GLY A 560 -12.17 -6.73 14.83
N LEU A 561 -11.14 -5.98 14.41
CA LEU A 561 -10.53 -4.92 15.19
C LEU A 561 -11.47 -3.71 15.29
N PRO A 562 -11.63 -3.07 16.45
CA PRO A 562 -12.38 -1.82 16.56
C PRO A 562 -11.81 -0.74 15.64
N ASN A 563 -12.67 0.00 14.94
CA ASN A 563 -12.26 1.15 14.14
C ASN A 563 -11.98 2.38 15.02
N ASN A 564 -10.96 2.31 15.87
CA ASN A 564 -10.61 3.35 16.86
C ASN A 564 -9.22 3.98 16.63
N GLY A 565 -8.59 3.69 15.50
CA GLY A 565 -7.35 4.32 15.05
C GLY A 565 -6.07 3.63 15.48
N LYS A 566 -6.14 2.52 16.22
CA LYS A 566 -4.96 1.77 16.67
C LYS A 566 -5.21 0.29 16.88
N ALA A 567 -4.19 -0.52 16.63
CA ALA A 567 -4.16 -1.94 16.96
C ALA A 567 -2.72 -2.37 17.29
N GLU A 568 -2.58 -3.41 18.09
CA GLU A 568 -1.31 -4.13 18.25
C GLU A 568 -1.46 -5.52 17.63
N VAL A 569 -0.47 -5.93 16.83
CA VAL A 569 -0.44 -7.23 16.16
C VAL A 569 0.86 -7.94 16.46
N THR A 570 0.79 -9.24 16.76
CA THR A 570 1.96 -10.10 16.89
C THR A 570 2.40 -10.59 15.52
N ILE A 571 3.69 -10.46 15.20
CA ILE A 571 4.21 -10.81 13.87
C ILE A 571 4.50 -12.32 13.78
N PRO A 572 3.84 -13.06 12.88
CA PRO A 572 4.04 -14.49 12.75
C PRO A 572 5.29 -14.83 11.93
N ALA A 573 5.95 -15.93 12.28
CA ALA A 573 7.22 -16.37 11.69
C ALA A 573 7.16 -16.66 10.18
N ASN A 574 5.97 -16.98 9.65
CA ASN A 574 5.77 -17.30 8.24
C ASN A 574 5.69 -16.07 7.32
N LEU A 575 5.80 -14.85 7.85
CA LEU A 575 5.72 -13.60 7.08
C LEU A 575 7.07 -12.90 6.87
N LYS A 576 8.19 -13.58 7.09
CA LYS A 576 9.54 -13.04 6.78
C LYS A 576 9.60 -12.47 5.36
N THR A 577 10.06 -11.23 5.25
CA THR A 577 10.18 -10.51 3.98
C THR A 577 11.03 -9.26 4.17
N THR A 578 11.62 -8.74 3.11
CA THR A 578 12.23 -7.40 3.07
C THR A 578 11.33 -6.38 2.37
N GLN A 579 10.15 -6.80 1.92
CA GLN A 579 9.24 -6.08 1.04
C GLN A 579 7.82 -6.02 1.61
N GLY A 580 7.70 -6.00 2.95
CA GLY A 580 6.42 -6.04 3.64
C GLY A 580 5.60 -4.77 3.44
N ARG A 581 4.28 -4.93 3.27
CA ARG A 581 3.28 -3.85 3.29
C ARG A 581 2.02 -4.33 4.01
N PHE A 582 1.29 -3.45 4.67
CA PHE A 582 -0.01 -3.78 5.26
C PHE A 582 -1.12 -2.86 4.77
N MET A 583 -2.34 -3.42 4.75
CA MET A 583 -3.57 -2.76 4.36
C MET A 583 -4.56 -2.84 5.51
N ILE A 584 -5.14 -1.70 5.86
CA ILE A 584 -6.31 -1.65 6.74
C ILE A 584 -7.54 -1.59 5.85
N LYS A 585 -8.41 -2.60 5.95
CA LYS A 585 -9.64 -2.70 5.17
C LYS A 585 -10.84 -2.76 6.12
N ALA A 586 -11.91 -2.04 5.80
CA ALA A 586 -13.18 -2.21 6.50
C ALA A 586 -13.75 -3.63 6.32
N GLU A 587 -14.38 -4.21 7.36
CA GLU A 587 -14.95 -5.57 7.25
C GLU A 587 -16.38 -5.60 6.68
N GLU A 588 -17.16 -4.54 6.89
CA GLU A 588 -18.55 -4.45 6.43
C GLU A 588 -18.76 -3.36 5.37
N ASN A 589 -17.65 -2.83 4.85
CA ASN A 589 -17.58 -1.77 3.86
C ASN A 589 -16.38 -2.00 2.94
N ILE A 590 -16.29 -1.23 1.85
CA ILE A 590 -15.32 -1.46 0.77
C ILE A 590 -14.08 -0.57 0.86
N PHE A 591 -14.05 0.44 1.73
CA PHE A 591 -12.91 1.36 1.82
C PHE A 591 -11.69 0.73 2.51
N LEU A 592 -10.51 1.23 2.17
CA LEU A 592 -9.23 0.73 2.65
C LEU A 592 -8.12 1.78 2.57
N ALA A 593 -7.02 1.53 3.29
CA ALA A 593 -5.79 2.30 3.21
C ALA A 593 -4.56 1.38 3.35
N VAL A 594 -3.44 1.76 2.73
CA VAL A 594 -2.17 1.01 2.73
C VAL A 594 -1.08 1.90 3.33
N ASN A 595 -0.19 1.30 4.12
CA ASN A 595 0.95 2.01 4.71
C ASN A 595 1.97 2.43 3.63
N ALA A 596 2.72 3.51 3.83
CA ALA A 596 3.65 4.00 2.79
C ALA A 596 5.04 3.31 2.82
N GLY A 597 5.60 3.07 4.00
CA GLY A 597 6.94 2.53 4.18
C GLY A 597 7.05 1.02 3.89
N THR A 598 8.22 0.56 3.47
CA THR A 598 8.48 -0.88 3.33
C THR A 598 8.85 -1.49 4.68
N ILE A 599 8.36 -2.70 4.96
CA ILE A 599 8.58 -3.39 6.22
C ILE A 599 9.51 -4.58 6.00
N THR A 600 10.58 -4.66 6.78
CA THR A 600 11.43 -5.86 6.86
C THR A 600 11.02 -6.69 8.07
N ILE A 601 10.61 -7.94 7.86
CA ILE A 601 10.34 -8.90 8.93
C ILE A 601 11.52 -9.88 9.01
N LYS A 602 12.20 -9.90 10.16
CA LYS A 602 13.30 -10.84 10.46
C LYS A 602 13.09 -11.54 11.80
N GLU A 603 13.86 -12.61 12.04
CA GLU A 603 13.91 -13.22 13.38
C GLU A 603 14.60 -12.29 14.36
N ASP A 604 14.32 -12.52 15.63
CA ASP A 604 15.13 -11.96 16.70
C ASP A 604 16.45 -12.70 16.77
N GLU A 605 17.53 -11.97 17.02
CA GLU A 605 18.87 -12.51 17.15
C GLU A 605 19.38 -12.21 18.57
N ASP A 606 20.18 -13.09 19.12
CA ASP A 606 20.96 -12.88 20.34
C ASP A 606 22.38 -12.59 19.89
N THR A 607 22.71 -11.30 19.79
CA THR A 607 23.91 -10.83 19.08
C THR A 607 25.19 -11.07 19.87
N ASP A 608 25.13 -10.99 21.19
CA ASP A 608 26.28 -11.17 22.09
C ASP A 608 26.28 -12.50 22.84
N GLY A 609 25.20 -13.28 22.74
CA GLY A 609 25.11 -14.65 23.23
C GLY A 609 24.88 -14.76 24.73
N ASP A 610 24.29 -13.73 25.34
CA ASP A 610 24.08 -13.66 26.79
C ASP A 610 22.78 -14.34 27.25
N GLY A 611 21.94 -14.77 26.29
CA GLY A 611 20.67 -15.45 26.51
C GLY A 611 19.45 -14.54 26.53
N ILE A 612 19.65 -13.22 26.39
CA ILE A 612 18.63 -12.21 26.16
C ILE A 612 18.61 -11.90 24.66
N MET A 613 17.42 -11.84 24.06
CA MET A 613 17.34 -11.53 22.63
C MET A 613 17.58 -10.03 22.43
N SER A 614 18.31 -9.65 21.38
CA SER A 614 18.72 -8.25 21.14
C SER A 614 17.56 -7.25 21.03
N SER A 615 16.32 -7.68 20.79
CA SER A 615 15.16 -6.78 20.79
C SER A 615 14.65 -6.36 22.17
N VAL A 616 15.05 -7.08 23.23
CA VAL A 616 14.67 -6.83 24.62
C VAL A 616 15.87 -6.68 25.55
N ASP A 617 17.06 -6.60 24.95
CA ASP A 617 18.34 -6.47 25.63
C ASP A 617 18.70 -4.97 25.79
N ASN A 618 18.95 -4.53 27.03
CA ASN A 618 19.40 -3.16 27.31
C ASN A 618 20.89 -2.94 27.00
N CYS A 619 21.65 -3.99 26.67
CA CYS A 619 22.99 -3.92 26.09
C CYS A 619 23.19 -4.90 24.90
N PRO A 620 22.54 -4.67 23.74
CA PRO A 620 22.47 -5.62 22.61
C PRO A 620 23.78 -6.16 22.02
N PHE A 621 24.93 -5.64 22.44
CA PHE A 621 26.25 -5.97 21.94
C PHE A 621 27.25 -6.31 23.06
N VAL A 622 26.82 -6.29 24.33
CA VAL A 622 27.66 -6.53 25.51
C VAL A 622 26.90 -7.40 26.50
N ALA A 623 27.32 -8.67 26.58
CA ALA A 623 26.61 -9.66 27.36
C ALA A 623 26.38 -9.25 28.83
N ASN A 624 25.12 -9.12 29.23
CA ASN A 624 24.66 -8.78 30.57
C ASN A 624 23.35 -9.51 30.92
N PRO A 625 23.43 -10.83 31.22
CA PRO A 625 22.22 -11.66 31.42
C PRO A 625 21.30 -11.21 32.57
N ASP A 626 21.76 -10.34 33.46
CA ASP A 626 21.01 -9.78 34.58
C ASP A 626 20.23 -8.50 34.24
N GLN A 627 20.53 -7.86 33.09
CA GLN A 627 19.87 -6.66 32.58
C GLN A 627 19.80 -5.54 33.63
N LYS A 628 20.83 -5.40 34.47
CA LYS A 628 20.89 -4.34 35.49
C LYS A 628 20.97 -2.98 34.79
N ASP A 629 20.20 -2.03 35.31
CA ASP A 629 20.03 -0.65 34.83
C ASP A 629 19.79 0.20 36.09
N SER A 630 20.85 0.84 36.57
CA SER A 630 20.90 1.46 37.90
C SER A 630 20.24 2.83 37.96
N ASP A 631 20.25 3.59 36.86
CA ASP A 631 19.65 4.93 36.77
C ASP A 631 18.26 4.93 36.08
N GLY A 632 17.91 3.84 35.38
CA GLY A 632 16.62 3.64 34.75
C GLY A 632 16.47 4.34 33.40
N ASP A 633 17.57 4.70 32.73
CA ASP A 633 17.54 5.37 31.43
C ASP A 633 17.27 4.41 30.25
N GLY A 634 17.37 3.10 30.49
CA GLY A 634 17.15 2.03 29.53
C GLY A 634 18.41 1.50 28.86
N ILE A 635 19.60 1.98 29.24
CA ILE A 635 20.91 1.43 28.92
C ILE A 635 21.33 0.55 30.10
N GLY A 636 21.83 -0.67 29.82
CA GLY A 636 22.28 -1.54 30.91
C GLY A 636 23.63 -1.11 31.48
N ASP A 637 23.85 -1.34 32.78
CA ASP A 637 25.11 -1.00 33.49
C ASP A 637 26.37 -1.48 32.74
N ALA A 638 26.27 -2.59 31.99
CA ALA A 638 27.39 -3.19 31.27
C ALA A 638 27.84 -2.39 30.03
N CYS A 639 26.98 -1.54 29.49
CA CYS A 639 27.20 -0.73 28.30
C CYS A 639 26.88 0.75 28.50
N ASP A 640 26.56 1.15 29.74
CA ASP A 640 26.38 2.53 30.13
C ASP A 640 27.72 3.19 30.44
N ASP A 641 27.90 4.42 29.95
CA ASP A 641 29.07 5.24 30.21
C ASP A 641 28.89 6.14 31.46
N ASP A 642 27.69 6.21 32.05
CA ASP A 642 27.30 6.96 33.25
C ASP A 642 26.24 6.15 34.06
N ILE A 643 26.68 5.13 34.79
CA ILE A 643 25.81 4.07 35.35
C ILE A 643 24.79 4.61 36.37
N ASP A 644 25.06 5.74 37.02
CA ASP A 644 24.16 6.30 38.05
C ASP A 644 23.43 7.58 37.62
N GLY A 645 23.65 8.04 36.40
CA GLY A 645 22.92 9.11 35.75
C GLY A 645 23.12 10.49 36.39
N ASP A 646 24.25 10.71 37.07
CA ASP A 646 24.56 11.97 37.74
C ASP A 646 25.14 13.04 36.78
N GLY A 647 25.52 12.63 35.57
CA GLY A 647 26.09 13.47 34.52
C GLY A 647 27.61 13.47 34.44
N ILE A 648 28.30 12.66 35.27
CA ILE A 648 29.74 12.42 35.23
C ILE A 648 29.97 11.00 34.70
N LEU A 649 30.71 10.87 33.59
CA LEU A 649 30.99 9.55 33.03
C LEU A 649 31.79 8.68 34.01
N ASN A 650 31.51 7.37 34.04
CA ASN A 650 32.16 6.35 34.89
C ASN A 650 33.69 6.47 34.97
N ALA A 651 34.34 6.89 33.88
CA ALA A 651 35.80 7.02 33.79
C ALA A 651 36.36 8.24 34.55
N PHE A 652 35.51 9.19 34.93
CA PHE A 652 35.83 10.43 35.63
C PHE A 652 35.05 10.59 36.93
N ASP A 653 34.24 9.60 37.28
CA ASP A 653 33.39 9.59 38.45
C ASP A 653 34.11 8.90 39.62
N ASN A 654 34.22 9.60 40.76
CA ASN A 654 34.76 9.03 41.98
C ASN A 654 33.77 8.14 42.74
N CYS A 655 32.50 8.11 42.32
CA CYS A 655 31.47 7.16 42.75
C CYS A 655 30.62 6.62 41.57
N PRO A 656 31.18 5.79 40.66
CA PRO A 656 30.54 5.35 39.40
C PRO A 656 29.20 4.60 39.49
N THR A 657 28.62 4.42 40.68
CA THR A 657 27.37 3.70 40.91
C THR A 657 26.47 4.38 41.94
N VAL A 658 26.86 5.56 42.44
CA VAL A 658 26.16 6.32 43.48
C VAL A 658 26.22 7.81 43.13
N SER A 659 25.12 8.30 42.54
CA SER A 659 25.05 9.66 42.00
C SER A 659 25.56 10.72 42.98
N ASN A 660 26.59 11.45 42.59
CA ASN A 660 27.24 12.48 43.39
C ASN A 660 27.81 13.61 42.50
N THR A 661 26.93 14.36 41.86
CA THR A 661 27.24 15.47 40.91
C THR A 661 28.30 16.51 41.36
N THR A 662 28.59 16.61 42.66
CA THR A 662 29.60 17.52 43.22
C THR A 662 31.01 16.93 43.22
N GLN A 663 31.15 15.61 43.07
CA GLN A 663 32.40 14.86 43.12
C GLN A 663 33.24 15.24 44.36
N GLN A 664 32.56 15.40 45.49
CA GLN A 664 33.23 15.64 46.77
C GLN A 664 34.00 14.38 47.18
N ASP A 665 35.21 14.62 47.66
CA ASP A 665 36.22 13.63 48.07
C ASP A 665 37.08 14.37 49.11
N LEU A 666 36.70 14.24 50.38
CA LEU A 666 37.22 15.04 51.48
C LEU A 666 38.68 14.68 51.80
N ASP A 667 39.03 13.39 51.79
CA ASP A 667 40.36 12.90 52.12
C ASP A 667 41.31 12.81 50.90
N ASN A 668 40.76 12.92 49.68
CA ASN A 668 41.45 12.86 48.39
C ASN A 668 42.07 11.48 48.07
N ASP A 669 41.45 10.39 48.54
CA ASP A 669 41.89 9.03 48.21
C ASP A 669 41.41 8.55 46.82
N GLY A 670 40.48 9.29 46.20
CA GLY A 670 39.90 9.03 44.89
C GLY A 670 38.55 8.30 44.93
N ILE A 671 38.01 8.01 46.12
CA ILE A 671 36.65 7.53 46.36
C ILE A 671 35.82 8.74 46.81
N GLY A 672 34.67 8.97 46.19
CA GLY A 672 33.84 10.13 46.57
C GLY A 672 33.12 9.93 47.90
N ASP A 673 32.87 11.01 48.63
CA ASP A 673 32.20 11.00 49.94
C ASP A 673 30.87 10.21 49.94
N ALA A 674 30.18 10.17 48.79
CA ALA A 674 28.90 9.49 48.62
C ALA A 674 29.00 7.95 48.65
N CYS A 675 30.14 7.40 48.26
CA CYS A 675 30.41 5.97 48.20
C CYS A 675 31.60 5.53 49.07
N ASP A 676 32.24 6.47 49.76
CA ASP A 676 33.29 6.22 50.72
C ASP A 676 32.73 5.78 52.07
N ASN A 677 33.38 4.79 52.67
CA ASN A 677 33.06 4.26 53.99
C ASN A 677 33.90 4.87 55.12
N ASP A 678 34.84 5.77 54.81
CA ASP A 678 35.76 6.46 55.72
C ASP A 678 36.10 7.86 55.14
N ILE A 679 35.11 8.76 55.17
CA ILE A 679 35.08 10.00 54.36
C ILE A 679 36.26 10.94 54.67
N ASP A 680 36.80 10.92 55.89
CA ASP A 680 37.91 11.79 56.27
C ASP A 680 39.28 11.10 56.32
N GLY A 681 39.32 9.80 56.00
CA GLY A 681 40.54 9.00 55.87
C GLY A 681 41.31 8.79 57.17
N ASP A 682 40.63 8.86 58.32
CA ASP A 682 41.27 8.71 59.64
C ASP A 682 41.49 7.24 60.06
N GLY A 683 40.89 6.30 59.32
CA GLY A 683 40.99 4.86 59.54
C GLY A 683 39.84 4.28 60.36
N ILE A 684 38.85 5.08 60.75
CA ILE A 684 37.64 4.67 61.46
C ILE A 684 36.45 4.78 60.51
N PRO A 685 35.75 3.66 60.19
CA PRO A 685 34.64 3.73 59.26
C PRO A 685 33.54 4.68 59.73
N ASN A 686 32.92 5.46 58.84
CA ASN A 686 31.89 6.47 59.11
C ASN A 686 30.83 6.05 60.14
N THR A 687 30.46 4.76 60.16
CA THR A 687 29.45 4.19 61.07
C THR A 687 29.92 4.01 62.53
N GLN A 688 31.22 4.14 62.78
CA GLN A 688 31.91 3.95 64.06
C GLN A 688 32.70 5.18 64.48
N ASP A 689 32.71 6.21 63.63
CA ASP A 689 33.46 7.43 63.79
C ASP A 689 32.62 8.50 64.52
N ASN A 690 33.19 9.07 65.59
CA ASN A 690 32.56 10.16 66.34
C ASN A 690 32.76 11.54 65.68
N CYS A 691 33.60 11.65 64.65
CA CYS A 691 33.71 12.80 63.75
C CYS A 691 33.86 12.40 62.27
N PRO A 692 32.82 11.84 61.61
CA PRO A 692 32.90 11.26 60.25
C PRO A 692 33.34 12.16 59.09
N LEU A 693 33.64 13.44 59.35
CA LEU A 693 34.04 14.44 58.37
C LEU A 693 35.26 15.25 58.84
N ILE A 694 35.91 14.88 59.95
CA ILE A 694 37.05 15.59 60.51
C ILE A 694 38.03 14.58 61.10
N TYR A 695 39.12 14.37 60.35
CA TYR A 695 40.20 13.45 60.69
C TYR A 695 40.57 13.48 62.18
N ASN A 696 40.26 12.40 62.92
CA ASN A 696 40.54 12.28 64.35
C ASN A 696 40.78 10.80 64.76
N PRO A 697 41.89 10.18 64.33
CA PRO A 697 42.14 8.74 64.45
C PRO A 697 42.23 8.22 65.89
N ASP A 698 42.35 9.10 66.88
CA ASP A 698 42.35 8.74 68.30
C ASP A 698 40.94 8.68 68.91
N GLN A 699 39.92 9.15 68.18
CA GLN A 699 38.51 9.16 68.57
C GLN A 699 38.34 9.75 69.98
N ALA A 700 39.10 10.81 70.27
CA ALA A 700 39.03 11.51 71.54
C ALA A 700 37.62 12.10 71.72
N ASP A 701 37.05 11.89 72.91
CA ASP A 701 35.70 12.28 73.30
C ASP A 701 35.72 12.49 74.82
N LEU A 702 36.04 13.72 75.22
CA LEU A 702 36.40 14.09 76.59
C LEU A 702 35.20 14.02 77.55
N ASP A 703 34.00 14.34 77.06
CA ASP A 703 32.76 14.35 77.85
C ASP A 703 31.88 13.09 77.63
N SER A 704 32.23 12.27 76.62
CA SER A 704 31.59 11.01 76.26
C SER A 704 30.16 11.15 75.74
N ASP A 705 29.85 12.23 75.02
CA ASP A 705 28.54 12.47 74.42
C ASP A 705 28.34 11.76 73.06
N GLY A 706 29.42 11.22 72.48
CA GLY A 706 29.43 10.53 71.20
C GLY A 706 29.81 11.39 69.99
N ILE A 707 30.15 12.65 70.20
CA ILE A 707 30.78 13.57 69.25
C ILE A 707 32.26 13.67 69.63
N GLY A 708 33.17 13.55 68.66
CA GLY A 708 34.60 13.63 68.97
C GLY A 708 35.06 15.06 69.24
N ASP A 709 36.09 15.21 70.07
CA ASP A 709 36.68 16.50 70.45
C ASP A 709 37.05 17.37 69.24
N ALA A 710 37.36 16.73 68.10
CA ALA A 710 37.76 17.39 66.86
C ALA A 710 36.60 18.11 66.14
N CYS A 711 35.37 17.64 66.31
CA CYS A 711 34.16 18.15 65.68
C CYS A 711 33.10 18.64 66.68
N ASP A 712 33.44 18.66 67.96
CA ASP A 712 32.61 19.19 69.02
C ASP A 712 32.81 20.70 69.21
N ASP A 713 31.72 21.43 69.35
CA ASP A 713 31.70 22.87 69.66
C ASP A 713 31.72 23.15 71.18
N ASP A 714 31.64 22.12 72.05
CA ASP A 714 31.63 22.17 73.52
C ASP A 714 32.35 20.95 74.14
N ILE A 715 33.68 20.86 73.94
CA ILE A 715 34.50 19.65 74.16
C ILE A 715 34.41 19.07 75.59
N ASP A 716 34.11 19.88 76.60
CA ASP A 716 34.01 19.42 77.99
C ASP A 716 32.56 19.29 78.51
N GLY A 717 31.57 19.53 77.66
CA GLY A 717 30.15 19.34 77.93
C GLY A 717 29.59 20.23 79.02
N ASP A 718 30.22 21.37 79.31
CA ASP A 718 29.83 22.27 80.40
C ASP A 718 28.71 23.26 80.01
N GLY A 719 28.37 23.31 78.71
CA GLY A 719 27.32 24.15 78.15
C GLY A 719 27.81 25.52 77.65
N ILE A 720 29.13 25.75 77.62
CA ILE A 720 29.76 26.96 77.11
C ILE A 720 30.55 26.61 75.84
N PRO A 721 30.21 27.18 74.67
CA PRO A 721 30.92 26.87 73.44
C PRO A 721 32.43 27.11 73.56
N ASN A 722 33.27 26.24 72.98
CA ASN A 722 34.73 26.27 73.01
C ASN A 722 35.35 27.65 72.72
N LYS A 723 34.72 28.44 71.84
CA LYS A 723 35.17 29.79 71.45
C LYS A 723 34.96 30.84 72.53
N GLU A 724 34.02 30.58 73.44
CA GLU A 724 33.61 31.44 74.54
C GLU A 724 34.05 30.87 75.90
N ASP A 725 34.54 29.63 75.93
CA ASP A 725 35.10 29.00 77.12
C ASP A 725 36.61 29.21 77.25
N PRO A 726 37.08 30.03 78.21
CA PRO A 726 38.49 30.11 78.55
C PRO A 726 38.99 28.92 79.38
N GLN A 727 38.13 27.96 79.79
CA GLN A 727 38.46 26.86 80.70
C GLN A 727 38.99 25.58 80.06
N VAL A 728 39.01 25.48 78.72
CA VAL A 728 39.53 24.35 77.92
C VAL A 728 40.99 23.90 78.25
N ASP A 729 41.67 24.46 79.26
CA ASP A 729 43.01 24.01 79.69
C ASP A 729 43.31 24.24 81.20
N TYR A 730 42.36 23.98 82.12
CA TYR A 730 42.61 24.17 83.57
C TYR A 730 42.60 22.89 84.42
N VAL A 731 43.80 22.46 84.81
CA VAL A 731 43.98 21.81 86.12
C VAL A 731 43.75 22.85 87.24
N LEU A 732 43.04 22.47 88.31
CA LEU A 732 42.89 23.36 89.47
C LEU A 732 44.04 23.13 90.45
N ILE A 733 44.95 24.09 90.50
CA ILE A 733 46.17 24.02 91.29
C ILE A 733 45.93 24.65 92.67
N SER A 734 46.06 23.86 93.73
CA SER A 734 46.05 24.40 95.09
C SER A 734 47.26 25.31 95.32
N ASN A 735 47.09 26.44 96.00
CA ASN A 735 48.23 27.30 96.38
C ASN A 735 48.73 27.03 97.81
N ALA A 736 48.13 26.08 98.53
CA ALA A 736 48.54 25.70 99.89
C ALA A 736 48.05 24.30 100.28
N PHE A 737 48.88 23.55 100.99
CA PHE A 737 48.46 22.28 101.62
C PHE A 737 49.17 22.07 102.96
N THR A 738 48.62 21.20 103.80
CA THR A 738 49.02 21.03 105.20
C THR A 738 49.38 19.58 105.52
N PRO A 739 50.61 19.12 105.24
CA PRO A 739 51.03 17.75 105.48
C PRO A 739 51.32 17.46 106.96
N ASN A 740 50.28 17.48 107.80
CA ASN A 740 50.37 17.34 109.26
C ASN A 740 50.02 15.93 109.78
N GLY A 741 49.57 15.04 108.89
CA GLY A 741 49.23 13.64 109.17
C GLY A 741 47.84 13.44 109.76
N ASP A 742 46.93 14.41 109.64
CA ASP A 742 45.54 14.30 110.12
C ASP A 742 44.58 13.63 109.13
N GLY A 743 45.06 13.28 107.93
CA GLY A 743 44.30 12.66 106.85
C GLY A 743 43.57 13.66 105.94
N ILE A 744 43.71 14.97 106.16
CA ILE A 744 43.04 16.03 105.40
C ILE A 744 44.09 16.94 104.76
N ASN A 745 44.10 17.03 103.42
CA ASN A 745 45.07 17.81 102.65
C ASN A 745 46.54 17.48 102.97
N ASP A 746 46.80 16.22 103.34
CA ASP A 746 48.14 15.69 103.63
C ASP A 746 49.01 15.56 102.38
N THR A 747 48.38 15.56 101.20
CA THR A 747 49.08 15.62 99.92
C THR A 747 48.73 16.87 99.14
N TYR A 748 49.65 17.28 98.28
CA TYR A 748 49.46 18.43 97.42
C TYR A 748 48.55 18.08 96.25
N THR A 749 47.34 18.64 96.23
CA THR A 749 46.33 18.30 95.22
C THR A 749 46.30 19.32 94.09
N ILE A 750 46.50 18.83 92.87
CA ILE A 750 46.17 19.47 91.61
C ILE A 750 44.99 18.67 91.04
N ALA A 751 43.79 19.27 90.98
CA ALA A 751 42.61 18.57 90.50
C ALA A 751 42.77 18.26 89.00
N HIS A 752 42.34 17.06 88.61
CA HIS A 752 42.38 16.55 87.25
C HIS A 752 43.78 16.33 86.67
N ALA A 753 44.84 16.42 87.49
CA ALA A 753 46.19 16.06 87.06
C ALA A 753 46.28 14.60 86.56
N GLU A 754 45.45 13.70 87.10
CA GLU A 754 45.38 12.29 86.70
C GLU A 754 44.88 12.06 85.27
N LYS A 755 44.14 13.01 84.68
CA LYS A 755 43.70 12.95 83.27
C LYS A 755 44.87 13.12 82.30
N TYR A 756 46.01 13.63 82.77
CA TYR A 756 47.16 13.98 81.94
C TYR A 756 48.37 13.10 82.31
N PRO A 757 48.54 11.91 81.72
CA PRO A 757 49.54 10.93 82.15
C PRO A 757 51.00 11.41 81.98
N ASN A 758 51.24 12.35 81.08
CA ASN A 758 52.57 12.91 80.78
C ASN A 758 52.91 14.16 81.59
N ASN A 759 52.02 14.61 82.48
CA ASN A 759 52.22 15.84 83.23
C ASN A 759 53.52 15.81 84.05
N THR A 760 54.08 16.97 84.38
CA THR A 760 55.23 17.06 85.28
C THR A 760 55.00 18.08 86.37
N LEU A 761 55.50 17.78 87.59
CA LEU A 761 55.52 18.72 88.71
C LEU A 761 56.94 18.81 89.24
N TYR A 762 57.49 20.03 89.31
CA TYR A 762 58.75 20.33 89.98
C TYR A 762 58.52 21.35 91.08
N VAL A 763 59.08 21.13 92.27
CA VAL A 763 58.94 22.04 93.41
C VAL A 763 60.31 22.45 93.92
N TYR A 764 60.51 23.73 94.18
CA TYR A 764 61.77 24.35 94.59
C TYR A 764 61.60 25.16 95.88
N ASN A 765 62.61 25.16 96.75
CA ASN A 765 62.66 26.04 97.92
C ASN A 765 63.07 27.49 97.55
N ASN A 766 62.99 28.42 98.51
CA ASN A 766 63.35 29.83 98.31
C ASN A 766 64.85 30.08 97.97
N LEU A 767 65.71 29.06 98.06
CA LEU A 767 67.11 29.12 97.64
C LEU A 767 67.30 28.58 96.20
N GLY A 768 66.22 28.20 95.52
CA GLY A 768 66.23 27.63 94.17
C GLY A 768 66.62 26.15 94.11
N GLN A 769 66.63 25.45 95.24
CA GLN A 769 66.96 24.02 95.29
C GLN A 769 65.70 23.17 95.08
N LEU A 770 65.79 22.17 94.20
CA LEU A 770 64.70 21.22 93.94
C LEU A 770 64.42 20.39 95.21
N VAL A 771 63.15 20.35 95.61
CA VAL A 771 62.68 19.59 96.79
C VAL A 771 61.81 18.40 96.41
N TYR A 772 61.12 18.46 95.26
CA TYR A 772 60.30 17.37 94.76
C TYR A 772 60.19 17.43 93.23
N GLU A 773 60.14 16.26 92.59
CA GLU A 773 59.83 16.12 91.17
C GLU A 773 58.93 14.90 90.94
N ALA A 774 58.03 15.01 89.97
CA ALA A 774 57.24 13.90 89.46
C ALA A 774 56.97 14.05 87.97
N ARG A 775 56.97 12.91 87.27
CA ARG A 775 56.34 12.74 85.95
C ARG A 775 55.10 11.87 86.12
N GLY A 776 53.98 12.27 85.55
CA GLY A 776 52.66 11.73 85.84
C GLY A 776 52.23 12.00 87.28
N TYR A 777 52.20 13.26 87.69
CA TYR A 777 51.71 13.66 89.00
C TYR A 777 50.22 13.32 89.14
N LYS A 778 49.88 12.63 90.23
CA LYS A 778 48.57 12.11 90.63
C LYS A 778 48.32 12.43 92.11
N ASN A 779 48.68 13.64 92.53
CA ASN A 779 48.44 14.14 93.89
C ASN A 779 49.13 13.32 94.99
N GLN A 780 50.31 12.76 94.66
CA GLN A 780 51.04 11.83 95.53
C GLN A 780 52.11 12.49 96.41
N TRP A 781 52.33 13.81 96.32
CA TRP A 781 53.37 14.46 97.14
C TRP A 781 52.85 14.81 98.53
N ASP A 782 53.51 14.29 99.57
CA ASP A 782 53.13 14.41 100.98
C ASP A 782 53.99 15.44 101.76
N GLY A 783 54.62 16.39 101.05
CA GLY A 783 55.45 17.42 101.68
C GLY A 783 56.83 16.94 102.15
N LYS A 784 57.31 15.77 101.72
CA LYS A 784 58.67 15.30 102.01
C LYS A 784 59.64 15.52 100.84
N MET A 785 60.91 15.73 101.19
CA MET A 785 62.02 15.66 100.23
C MET A 785 62.30 14.21 99.82
N SER A 786 63.09 13.99 98.77
CA SER A 786 63.50 12.66 98.30
C SER A 786 64.20 11.80 99.37
N ASN A 787 64.77 12.41 100.42
CA ASN A 787 65.39 11.72 101.55
C ASN A 787 64.40 11.35 102.69
N GLY A 788 63.10 11.58 102.49
CA GLY A 788 62.03 11.29 103.44
C GLY A 788 61.83 12.32 104.55
N THR A 789 62.60 13.41 104.56
CA THR A 789 62.47 14.49 105.56
C THR A 789 61.38 15.47 105.14
N LEU A 790 60.51 15.87 106.07
CA LEU A 790 59.51 16.92 105.86
C LEU A 790 60.18 18.25 105.47
N VAL A 791 59.65 18.92 104.47
CA VAL A 791 60.13 20.24 104.05
C VAL A 791 59.85 21.30 105.12
N ALA A 792 60.63 22.37 105.22
CA ALA A 792 60.34 23.41 106.23
C ALA A 792 59.03 24.14 105.90
N ARG A 793 58.30 24.62 106.90
CA ARG A 793 57.15 25.53 106.68
C ARG A 793 57.60 26.76 105.90
N GLY A 794 56.78 27.23 104.97
CA GLY A 794 57.07 28.42 104.17
C GLY A 794 56.66 28.29 102.71
N SER A 795 57.06 29.28 101.91
CA SER A 795 56.75 29.35 100.48
C SER A 795 57.74 28.54 99.64
N TYR A 796 57.22 27.90 98.60
CA TYR A 796 57.97 27.16 97.58
C TYR A 796 57.47 27.58 96.20
N ILE A 797 58.34 27.46 95.19
CA ILE A 797 57.98 27.67 93.79
C ILE A 797 57.70 26.31 93.18
N ALA A 798 56.53 26.13 92.59
CA ALA A 798 56.16 24.94 91.86
C ALA A 798 55.99 25.26 90.37
N ILE A 799 56.37 24.30 89.53
CA ILE A 799 56.28 24.36 88.08
C ILE A 799 55.53 23.10 87.65
N PHE A 800 54.37 23.29 87.04
CA PHE A 800 53.55 22.20 86.52
C PHE A 800 53.42 22.31 85.01
N SER A 801 53.54 21.20 84.29
CA SER A 801 53.23 21.10 82.86
C SER A 801 52.22 19.99 82.65
N ILE A 802 51.17 20.25 81.88
CA ILE A 802 50.08 19.29 81.59
C ILE A 802 50.58 18.17 80.67
N ASP A 803 51.38 18.51 79.65
CA ASP A 803 51.87 17.57 78.61
C ASP A 803 53.33 17.12 78.84
N GLY A 804 53.99 17.67 79.86
CA GLY A 804 55.39 17.40 80.17
C GLY A 804 56.38 18.17 79.29
N SER A 805 55.89 19.06 78.42
CA SER A 805 56.72 19.95 77.60
C SER A 805 57.19 21.18 78.41
N ASP A 806 58.27 21.80 77.92
CA ASP A 806 58.75 23.09 78.44
C ASP A 806 57.91 24.29 77.91
N GLU A 807 57.09 24.08 76.87
CA GLU A 807 56.31 25.15 76.23
C GLU A 807 55.01 25.45 76.99
N LYS A 808 54.39 24.45 77.65
CA LYS A 808 53.14 24.59 78.43
C LYS A 808 53.35 24.46 79.95
N GLN A 809 54.28 25.22 80.52
CA GLN A 809 54.56 25.24 81.97
C GLN A 809 53.87 26.39 82.71
N THR A 810 53.12 26.05 83.76
CA THR A 810 52.56 26.99 84.73
C THR A 810 53.47 27.06 85.96
N LYS A 811 53.98 28.25 86.26
CA LYS A 811 54.79 28.52 87.47
C LYS A 811 53.94 29.23 88.51
N TYR A 812 53.97 28.75 89.74
CA TYR A 812 53.16 29.29 90.84
C TYR A 812 53.84 29.10 92.19
N TRP A 813 53.27 29.76 93.20
CA TRP A 813 53.73 29.66 94.57
C TRP A 813 52.83 28.72 95.34
N ILE A 814 53.44 27.82 96.11
CA ILE A 814 52.74 27.01 97.10
C ILE A 814 53.21 27.42 98.49
N TYR A 815 52.27 27.50 99.43
CA TYR A 815 52.57 27.73 100.83
C TYR A 815 52.33 26.45 101.63
N ILE A 816 53.38 25.99 102.32
CA ILE A 816 53.31 24.78 103.15
C ILE A 816 53.22 25.20 104.61
N ASN A 817 52.16 24.72 105.26
CA ASN A 817 51.92 24.92 106.68
C ASN A 817 51.75 23.56 107.39
N TYR A 818 52.02 23.48 108.68
CA TYR A 818 51.87 22.25 109.48
C TYR A 818 50.86 22.46 110.59
#